data_AF-A0A8J4GW57-F1
#
_entry.id   AF-A0A8J4GW57-F1
#
_cell.length_a   1.000
_cell.length_b   1.000
_cell.length_c   1.000
_cell.angle_alpha   90.00
_cell.angle_beta   90.00
_cell.angle_gamma   90.00
#
_symmetry.space_group_name_H-M   'P 1'
#
loop_
_entity.id
_entity.type
_entity.pdbx_description
1 polymer ?
#
loop_
_entity_poly.entity_id
_entity_poly.type
_entity_poly.pdbx_seq_one_letter_code
_entity_poly.pdbx_strand_id
1 'polypeptide(L)'
;MDPIDEEAVNVFIETFYARHSDATPGINFYAFKKSCSVFRNSPYAFIKAWFRARPETYTIIGQLVVPHGIAAELPAAVEAAPATAAAAIPAVVMAALTKTSPSDPVNLHCSICRIRCTSEDNMREHIRGARHRNAVLAAEPQQLEKVLRSLAGNQAASRCRHCEICGRWFTNPDLFRDHVGSSAHKARIYWILLRRSASLKQQGATCSSTNRTATEPRVVLSALPQPLPAVAPNTTARHKIIISNLGPGMVKLRSVFFLTPVTDGSMRLEYSCGVTDPRVRTDVWIDESGFHEVTLVIEPKWLGLMRNLIIFDLAPTGPMVLPVAGSCCPPDMPAPPPPGVDAADGDDQQQKKQPPRKLKRVNPDIVDGIPPPGYDTSTKTPVKMQSLTVPEQLRSLVERADWEKLRKLVPPRRDVPELGQAEYAKRLQQLLWLEELQHEIDIQWYDMKDATLNKLSRSHLLALEVPGLAENRPSVLKGDRVLVSPSDGSSHGREYAGYVHVVEKEEVHLCFADSFLRDVFLEKRRFNVRFTVNRSAFNLMQNALVRAGKSSSLSPSLVLPGIDPFMLPAGLPFREPPGGDICLGRSGGPLVWQHKDLNAEQRLAVREVLRGAHAPLPYLIFGPPGTGKTSTLVEAAKQLLLTSPSSRLLLVAPSNSAADLLIQSLASTSGAAATRTMSQRLGPGSCHMMRLCAYSRPLKSLPRDLKEQAEDHGLKPLGKPKGHVAAVNWDSEHQAFLVPPLEMLMDPRLRVVVATCVTAARLVHAGVPGGRFSHILVDEAGHAEEPLLMCSLAGLAGAKSGVRVVMAGDPKQLGPIILSLFAKKYGGLDVSLMERLLDASDGPYIRQIGNSQQPTSGPVLGSYPSAYITKLLQNYRSHPDILRVPNAIFYDNELVPAANTDIINSMLQWEGLPNPRVPMMMHHIVGKDTQAANSPSWQNDLECLQVTRGSMVDPPLLLPSLPFSSAAFLNTCAQQLFFWPQLLLGAAPGGR
;
A
#
# COMPACT_ATOMS: atom_id res chain seq x y z
N MET A 1 26.06 -42.79 -21.13
CA MET A 1 25.39 -41.94 -22.13
C MET A 1 25.33 -42.76 -23.40
N ASP A 2 24.12 -43.05 -23.88
CA ASP A 2 23.93 -43.85 -25.09
C ASP A 2 24.45 -43.11 -26.34
N PRO A 3 24.87 -43.84 -27.39
CA PRO A 3 25.38 -43.21 -28.59
C PRO A 3 24.26 -42.50 -29.34
N ILE A 4 24.53 -41.27 -29.78
CA ILE A 4 23.60 -40.46 -30.55
C ILE A 4 23.36 -41.12 -31.91
N ASP A 5 22.09 -41.39 -32.22
CA ASP A 5 21.65 -41.94 -33.50
C ASP A 5 21.76 -40.90 -34.62
N GLU A 6 22.80 -41.05 -35.42
CA GLU A 6 23.21 -40.13 -36.48
C GLU A 6 22.23 -40.10 -37.66
N GLU A 7 21.52 -41.21 -37.91
CA GLU A 7 20.54 -41.33 -38.99
C GLU A 7 19.27 -40.52 -38.66
N ALA A 8 18.83 -40.57 -37.41
CA ALA A 8 17.72 -39.75 -36.91
C ALA A 8 18.05 -38.24 -36.94
N VAL A 9 19.31 -37.87 -36.71
CA VAL A 9 19.75 -36.47 -36.82
C VAL A 9 19.68 -36.01 -38.27
N ASN A 10 20.06 -36.85 -39.23
CA ASN A 10 20.01 -36.51 -40.66
C ASN A 10 18.59 -36.37 -41.20
N VAL A 11 17.71 -37.30 -40.84
CA VAL A 11 16.28 -37.21 -41.22
C VAL A 11 15.65 -35.93 -40.66
N PHE A 12 16.01 -35.54 -39.43
CA PHE A 12 15.52 -34.29 -38.86
C PHE A 12 15.98 -33.07 -39.66
N ILE A 13 17.25 -33.01 -40.08
CA ILE A 13 17.79 -31.89 -40.86
C ILE A 13 17.09 -31.79 -42.21
N GLU A 14 16.98 -32.89 -42.95
CA GLU A 14 16.33 -32.90 -44.26
C GLU A 14 14.86 -32.49 -44.17
N THR A 15 14.13 -33.00 -43.16
CA THR A 15 12.72 -32.64 -42.94
C THR A 15 12.57 -31.18 -42.52
N PHE A 16 13.53 -30.64 -41.77
CA PHE A 16 13.51 -29.25 -41.34
C PHE A 16 13.64 -28.30 -42.55
N TYR A 17 14.60 -28.54 -43.44
CA TYR A 17 14.77 -27.73 -44.64
C TYR A 17 13.65 -27.92 -45.66
N ALA A 18 13.11 -29.13 -45.82
CA ALA A 18 11.96 -29.36 -46.70
C ALA A 18 10.69 -28.61 -46.25
N ARG A 19 10.52 -28.38 -44.94
CA ARG A 19 9.38 -27.61 -44.39
C ARG A 19 9.63 -26.10 -44.31
N HIS A 20 10.88 -25.68 -44.47
CA HIS A 20 11.30 -24.29 -44.38
C HIS A 20 12.17 -23.94 -45.60
N SER A 21 11.65 -24.18 -46.80
CA SER A 21 12.35 -24.00 -48.09
C SER A 21 12.90 -22.59 -48.31
N ASP A 22 12.36 -21.60 -47.59
CA ASP A 22 12.73 -20.18 -47.71
C ASP A 22 13.70 -19.73 -46.59
N ALA A 23 14.18 -20.64 -45.75
CA ALA A 23 15.06 -20.33 -44.62
C ALA A 23 16.55 -20.32 -45.00
N THR A 24 17.31 -19.40 -44.41
CA THR A 24 18.77 -19.25 -44.53
C THR A 24 19.54 -20.60 -44.43
N PRO A 25 20.66 -20.78 -45.16
CA PRO A 25 21.32 -22.08 -45.33
C PRO A 25 22.18 -22.46 -44.11
N GLY A 26 21.54 -22.57 -42.94
CA GLY A 26 22.14 -23.09 -41.70
C GLY A 26 21.12 -23.18 -40.56
N ILE A 27 21.16 -24.24 -39.76
CA ILE A 27 20.30 -24.39 -38.57
C ILE A 27 21.09 -23.94 -37.33
N ASN A 28 20.50 -23.05 -36.53
CA ASN A 28 21.10 -22.61 -35.27
C ASN A 28 21.03 -23.72 -34.21
N PHE A 29 22.14 -23.97 -33.50
CA PHE A 29 22.24 -24.98 -32.43
C PHE A 29 21.14 -24.88 -31.35
N TYR A 30 20.59 -23.69 -31.07
CA TYR A 30 19.54 -23.48 -30.05
C TYR A 30 18.18 -23.95 -30.55
N ALA A 31 17.90 -23.69 -31.83
CA ALA A 31 16.75 -24.26 -32.51
C ALA A 31 16.93 -25.77 -32.63
N PHE A 32 18.14 -26.24 -32.95
CA PHE A 32 18.46 -27.65 -33.03
C PHE A 32 18.20 -28.38 -31.70
N LYS A 33 18.65 -27.82 -30.58
CA LYS A 33 18.41 -28.40 -29.24
C LYS A 33 16.92 -28.43 -28.89
N LYS A 34 16.17 -27.36 -29.14
CA LYS A 34 14.74 -27.31 -28.75
C LYS A 34 13.89 -28.27 -29.58
N SER A 35 14.26 -28.42 -30.86
CA SER A 35 13.42 -29.06 -31.88
C SER A 35 13.84 -30.50 -32.20
N CYS A 36 15.13 -30.84 -32.17
CA CYS A 36 15.60 -32.21 -32.37
C CYS A 36 15.52 -32.97 -31.03
N SER A 37 14.66 -33.98 -30.97
CA SER A 37 14.47 -34.81 -29.78
C SER A 37 15.76 -35.50 -29.31
N VAL A 38 16.66 -35.85 -30.24
CA VAL A 38 17.93 -36.53 -29.97
C VAL A 38 18.87 -35.68 -29.10
N PHE A 39 18.83 -34.35 -29.24
CA PHE A 39 19.73 -33.44 -28.50
C PHE A 39 19.04 -32.61 -27.42
N ARG A 40 17.71 -32.79 -27.20
CA ARG A 40 16.87 -31.89 -26.39
C ARG A 40 17.33 -31.70 -24.94
N ASN A 41 17.90 -32.75 -24.36
CA ASN A 41 18.41 -32.73 -22.99
C ASN A 41 19.95 -32.65 -22.92
N SER A 42 20.63 -32.58 -24.06
CA SER A 42 22.10 -32.57 -24.10
C SER A 42 22.68 -31.18 -23.82
N PRO A 43 23.82 -31.06 -23.11
CA PRO A 43 24.50 -29.79 -22.90
C PRO A 43 24.98 -29.17 -24.22
N TYR A 44 24.94 -27.84 -24.32
CA TYR A 44 25.20 -27.14 -25.59
C TYR A 44 26.63 -27.37 -26.13
N ALA A 45 27.62 -27.44 -25.23
CA ALA A 45 29.01 -27.72 -25.59
C ALA A 45 29.20 -29.12 -26.21
N PHE A 46 28.41 -30.10 -25.77
CA PHE A 46 28.47 -31.48 -26.26
C PHE A 46 27.89 -31.60 -27.68
N ILE A 47 26.78 -30.91 -27.97
CA ILE A 47 26.20 -30.83 -29.32
C ILE A 47 27.22 -30.22 -30.30
N LYS A 48 27.89 -29.14 -29.88
CA LYS A 48 28.88 -28.45 -30.71
C LYS A 48 30.12 -29.30 -31.00
N ALA A 49 30.57 -30.10 -30.03
CA ALA A 49 31.69 -31.03 -30.20
C ALA A 49 31.33 -32.22 -31.12
N TRP A 50 30.09 -32.73 -31.02
CA TRP A 50 29.62 -33.86 -31.82
C TRP A 50 29.59 -33.57 -33.33
N PHE A 51 29.16 -32.36 -33.73
CA PHE A 51 29.19 -31.93 -35.14
C PHE A 51 30.61 -31.56 -35.61
N ARG A 52 31.47 -31.01 -34.75
CA ARG A 52 32.88 -30.69 -35.09
C ARG A 52 33.74 -31.92 -35.34
N ALA A 53 33.39 -33.05 -34.75
CA ALA A 53 34.08 -34.32 -34.95
C ALA A 53 33.74 -35.00 -36.30
N ARG A 54 32.86 -34.40 -37.10
CA ARG A 54 32.43 -34.90 -38.43
C ARG A 54 32.48 -33.80 -39.50
N PRO A 55 33.67 -33.21 -39.73
CA PRO A 55 33.83 -32.10 -40.66
C PRO A 55 33.58 -32.50 -42.12
N GLU A 56 33.68 -33.79 -42.47
CA GLU A 56 33.44 -34.29 -43.83
C GLU A 56 31.96 -34.23 -44.27
N THR A 57 31.00 -34.15 -43.32
CA THR A 57 29.56 -34.11 -43.61
C THR A 57 28.90 -32.76 -43.30
N TYR A 58 29.42 -32.01 -42.32
CA TYR A 58 28.85 -30.71 -41.92
C TYR A 58 29.92 -29.65 -41.70
N THR A 59 29.61 -28.43 -42.16
CA THR A 59 30.40 -27.23 -41.89
C THR A 59 29.76 -26.41 -40.78
N ILE A 60 30.57 -25.90 -39.86
CA ILE A 60 30.09 -25.02 -38.78
C ILE A 60 30.61 -23.61 -39.01
N ILE A 61 29.70 -22.66 -39.21
CA ILE A 61 30.00 -21.24 -39.37
C ILE A 61 29.34 -20.49 -38.20
N GLY A 62 30.14 -20.03 -37.24
CA GLY A 62 29.67 -19.36 -36.03
C GLY A 62 28.78 -20.24 -35.12
N GLN A 63 27.46 -19.99 -35.14
CA GLN A 63 26.44 -20.77 -34.40
C GLN A 63 25.51 -21.60 -35.30
N LEU A 64 25.82 -21.70 -36.59
CA LEU A 64 25.02 -22.43 -37.57
C LEU A 64 25.74 -23.73 -37.95
N VAL A 65 24.95 -24.80 -38.13
CA VAL A 65 25.38 -26.06 -38.74
C VAL A 65 24.83 -26.11 -40.15
N VAL A 66 25.70 -26.34 -41.13
CA VAL A 66 25.37 -26.38 -42.55
C VAL A 66 25.81 -27.73 -43.14
N PRO A 67 24.91 -28.53 -43.72
CA PRO A 67 25.29 -29.78 -44.40
C PRO A 67 26.08 -29.50 -45.68
N HIS A 68 27.13 -30.28 -45.96
CA HIS A 68 28.03 -30.01 -47.08
C HIS A 68 27.35 -29.99 -48.46
N GLY A 69 26.31 -30.80 -48.68
CA GLY A 69 25.54 -30.81 -49.93
C GLY A 69 24.79 -29.51 -50.24
N ILE A 70 24.51 -28.69 -49.22
CA ILE A 70 23.89 -27.35 -49.35
C ILE A 70 24.97 -26.26 -49.26
N ALA A 71 26.10 -26.54 -48.59
CA ALA A 71 27.23 -25.61 -48.47
C ALA A 71 27.92 -25.31 -49.81
N ALA A 72 27.85 -26.21 -50.80
CA ALA A 72 28.43 -26.01 -52.13
C ALA A 72 27.68 -24.95 -52.98
N GLU A 73 26.41 -24.62 -52.64
CA GLU A 73 25.60 -23.61 -53.33
C GLU A 73 25.63 -22.23 -52.65
N LEU A 74 26.33 -22.09 -51.52
CA LEU A 74 26.55 -20.77 -50.92
C LEU A 74 27.53 -19.97 -51.80
N PRO A 75 27.15 -18.78 -52.28
CA PRO A 75 28.12 -17.89 -52.90
C PRO A 75 29.23 -17.60 -51.89
N ALA A 76 30.48 -17.59 -52.35
CA ALA A 76 31.68 -17.26 -51.54
C ALA A 76 31.62 -15.89 -50.80
N ALA A 77 30.52 -15.15 -50.91
CA ALA A 77 30.28 -13.84 -50.31
C ALA A 77 29.73 -13.86 -48.87
N VAL A 78 29.37 -15.02 -48.29
CA VAL A 78 28.95 -15.07 -46.86
C VAL A 78 30.13 -14.96 -45.89
N GLU A 79 31.37 -14.99 -46.37
CA GLU A 79 32.53 -14.65 -45.53
C GLU A 79 32.77 -13.13 -45.36
N ALA A 80 31.98 -12.25 -45.98
CA ALA A 80 32.22 -10.81 -45.83
C ALA A 80 30.94 -9.96 -45.92
N ALA A 81 30.29 -9.65 -44.80
CA ALA A 81 29.84 -8.27 -44.49
C ALA A 81 29.04 -8.16 -43.17
N PRO A 82 29.12 -7.03 -42.42
CA PRO A 82 28.62 -6.91 -41.06
C PRO A 82 27.28 -6.14 -40.92
N ALA A 83 26.79 -6.13 -39.68
CA ALA A 83 25.53 -5.56 -39.20
C ALA A 83 25.38 -4.04 -39.42
N THR A 84 24.27 -3.61 -40.02
CA THR A 84 23.40 -2.46 -39.65
C THR A 84 22.46 -2.08 -40.81
N ALA A 85 21.24 -1.62 -40.45
CA ALA A 85 20.25 -0.91 -41.27
C ALA A 85 19.51 -1.67 -42.41
N ALA A 86 18.18 -1.71 -42.33
CA ALA A 86 17.28 -1.05 -43.29
C ALA A 86 15.81 -1.36 -42.96
N ALA A 87 15.15 -0.37 -42.35
CA ALA A 87 13.70 -0.21 -42.45
C ALA A 87 13.39 0.36 -43.84
N ALA A 88 12.61 -0.38 -44.65
CA ALA A 88 11.73 0.16 -45.69
C ALA A 88 10.98 -1.00 -46.38
N ILE A 89 9.66 -0.92 -46.43
CA ILE A 89 8.78 -1.10 -47.61
C ILE A 89 7.32 -1.24 -47.08
N PRO A 90 6.51 -0.17 -47.13
CA PRO A 90 5.05 -0.26 -47.05
C PRO A 90 4.42 0.23 -48.38
N ALA A 91 3.63 -0.60 -49.07
CA ALA A 91 2.53 -0.15 -49.97
C ALA A 91 1.76 -1.25 -50.71
N VAL A 92 2.31 -2.45 -50.91
CA VAL A 92 1.72 -3.39 -51.92
C VAL A 92 0.72 -4.40 -51.33
N VAL A 93 0.67 -4.60 -50.00
CA VAL A 93 -0.12 -5.69 -49.40
C VAL A 93 -1.54 -5.27 -48.97
N MET A 94 -1.84 -3.96 -48.89
CA MET A 94 -3.17 -3.48 -48.46
C MET A 94 -4.27 -3.53 -49.54
N ALA A 95 -3.96 -3.93 -50.77
CA ALA A 95 -4.94 -3.99 -51.85
C ALA A 95 -5.62 -5.36 -52.05
N ALA A 96 -5.23 -6.40 -51.30
CA ALA A 96 -5.68 -7.78 -51.56
C ALA A 96 -6.75 -8.33 -50.58
N LEU A 97 -7.23 -7.55 -49.60
CA LEU A 97 -8.11 -8.06 -48.52
C LEU A 97 -9.58 -7.59 -48.56
N THR A 98 -10.09 -7.19 -49.73
CA THR A 98 -11.54 -6.98 -49.90
C THR A 98 -12.12 -7.98 -50.89
N LYS A 99 -12.61 -9.11 -50.38
CA LYS A 99 -13.73 -9.90 -50.93
C LYS A 99 -14.20 -10.90 -49.87
N THR A 100 -15.34 -10.62 -49.27
CA THR A 100 -16.11 -11.55 -48.43
C THR A 100 -17.05 -12.37 -49.30
N SER A 101 -17.22 -13.66 -48.96
CA SER A 101 -18.39 -14.46 -49.34
C SER A 101 -19.06 -15.05 -48.07
N PRO A 102 -20.36 -15.36 -48.10
CA PRO A 102 -21.16 -15.60 -46.91
C PRO A 102 -21.27 -17.09 -46.54
N SER A 103 -21.20 -17.44 -45.25
CA SER A 103 -21.74 -18.72 -44.73
C SER A 103 -21.89 -18.77 -43.19
N ASP A 104 -23.13 -19.05 -42.79
CA ASP A 104 -23.68 -19.59 -41.53
C ASP A 104 -23.84 -18.74 -40.24
N PRO A 105 -25.03 -18.77 -39.59
CA PRO A 105 -25.29 -18.07 -38.33
C PRO A 105 -24.60 -18.78 -37.16
N VAL A 106 -23.63 -18.11 -36.54
CA VAL A 106 -22.93 -18.60 -35.34
C VAL A 106 -23.86 -18.50 -34.13
N ASN A 107 -24.38 -19.64 -33.66
CA ASN A 107 -25.13 -19.74 -32.39
C ASN A 107 -24.18 -19.58 -31.19
N LEU A 108 -23.96 -18.34 -30.73
CA LEU A 108 -23.15 -18.04 -29.55
C LEU A 108 -24.03 -18.08 -28.29
N HIS A 109 -23.61 -18.80 -27.26
CA HIS A 109 -24.37 -18.88 -26.00
C HIS A 109 -23.44 -18.69 -24.79
N CYS A 110 -23.85 -17.86 -23.84
CA CYS A 110 -23.11 -17.65 -22.60
C CYS A 110 -23.47 -18.74 -21.60
N SER A 111 -22.48 -19.48 -21.12
CA SER A 111 -22.71 -20.63 -20.23
C SER A 111 -23.05 -20.23 -18.79
N ILE A 112 -22.64 -19.02 -18.37
CA ILE A 112 -22.91 -18.46 -17.04
C ILE A 112 -24.30 -17.81 -16.99
N CYS A 113 -24.65 -16.96 -17.96
CA CYS A 113 -25.94 -16.24 -17.98
C CYS A 113 -27.05 -16.97 -18.73
N ARG A 114 -26.74 -18.05 -19.47
CA ARG A 114 -27.68 -18.79 -20.34
C ARG A 114 -28.36 -17.93 -21.41
N ILE A 115 -27.71 -16.85 -21.84
CA ILE A 115 -28.20 -15.96 -22.90
C ILE A 115 -27.65 -16.43 -24.25
N ARG A 116 -28.54 -16.57 -25.25
CA ARG A 116 -28.15 -16.78 -26.65
C ARG A 116 -27.91 -15.43 -27.33
N CYS A 117 -26.76 -15.29 -27.95
CA CYS A 117 -26.35 -14.13 -28.72
C CYS A 117 -26.39 -14.48 -30.21
N THR A 118 -27.01 -13.62 -31.00
CA THR A 118 -27.18 -13.78 -32.46
C THR A 118 -25.97 -13.32 -33.27
N SER A 119 -25.00 -12.65 -32.64
CA SER A 119 -23.75 -12.16 -33.25
C SER A 119 -22.59 -12.13 -32.24
N GLU A 120 -21.34 -12.12 -32.74
CA GLU A 120 -20.14 -11.99 -31.89
C GLU A 120 -20.10 -10.67 -31.11
N ASP A 121 -20.60 -9.59 -31.70
CA ASP A 121 -20.64 -8.28 -31.05
C ASP A 121 -21.67 -8.25 -29.91
N ASN A 122 -22.83 -8.89 -30.08
CA ASN A 122 -23.81 -9.08 -29.00
C ASN A 122 -23.23 -9.89 -27.84
N MET A 123 -22.40 -10.90 -28.14
CA MET A 123 -21.72 -11.69 -27.12
C MET A 123 -20.64 -10.88 -26.39
N ARG A 124 -19.88 -10.03 -27.10
CA ARG A 124 -18.88 -9.15 -26.49
C ARG A 124 -19.52 -8.13 -25.57
N GLU A 125 -20.62 -7.52 -26.00
CA GLU A 125 -21.38 -6.57 -25.18
C GLU A 125 -22.00 -7.26 -23.97
N HIS A 126 -22.57 -8.46 -24.16
CA HIS A 126 -23.10 -9.28 -23.07
C HIS A 126 -22.06 -9.56 -21.98
N ILE A 127 -20.87 -10.07 -22.34
CA ILE A 127 -19.82 -10.46 -21.39
C ILE A 127 -19.19 -9.25 -20.70
N ARG A 128 -19.16 -8.09 -21.36
CA ARG A 128 -18.71 -6.82 -20.76
C ARG A 128 -19.78 -6.17 -19.87
N GLY A 129 -21.04 -6.57 -20.03
CA GLY A 129 -22.18 -6.01 -19.31
C GLY A 129 -22.20 -6.32 -17.81
N ALA A 130 -22.78 -5.41 -17.03
CA ALA A 130 -22.88 -5.53 -15.57
C ALA A 130 -23.67 -6.77 -15.12
N ARG A 131 -24.67 -7.21 -15.88
CA ARG A 131 -25.44 -8.43 -15.59
C ARG A 131 -24.58 -9.69 -15.66
N HIS A 132 -23.72 -9.81 -16.68
CA HIS A 132 -22.79 -10.94 -16.79
C HIS A 132 -21.74 -10.89 -15.71
N ARG A 133 -21.15 -9.72 -15.44
CA ARG A 133 -20.19 -9.56 -14.35
C ARG A 133 -20.79 -9.98 -13.00
N ASN A 134 -22.03 -9.59 -12.70
CA ASN A 134 -22.70 -10.01 -11.47
C ASN A 134 -23.04 -11.51 -11.48
N ALA A 135 -23.43 -12.09 -12.61
CA ALA A 135 -23.66 -13.52 -12.74
C ALA A 135 -22.37 -14.35 -12.58
N VAL A 136 -21.23 -13.87 -13.07
CA VAL A 136 -19.89 -14.47 -12.86
C VAL A 136 -19.51 -14.45 -11.39
N LEU A 137 -19.79 -13.35 -10.69
CA LEU A 137 -19.55 -13.23 -9.24
C LEU A 137 -20.51 -14.11 -8.41
N ALA A 138 -21.70 -14.41 -8.93
CA ALA A 138 -22.70 -15.27 -8.30
C ALA A 138 -22.64 -16.74 -8.76
N ALA A 139 -21.70 -17.11 -9.63
CA ALA A 139 -21.65 -18.44 -10.25
C ALA A 139 -21.37 -19.56 -9.22
N GLU A 140 -22.04 -20.71 -9.39
CA GLU A 140 -21.77 -21.95 -8.67
C GLU A 140 -20.42 -22.55 -9.08
N PRO A 141 -19.71 -23.27 -8.18
CA PRO A 141 -18.51 -24.02 -8.53
C PRO A 141 -18.71 -24.95 -9.73
N GLN A 142 -19.89 -25.58 -9.82
CA GLN A 142 -20.29 -26.45 -10.94
C GLN A 142 -20.48 -25.67 -12.25
N GLN A 143 -20.90 -24.40 -12.21
CA GLN A 143 -21.00 -23.53 -13.39
C GLN A 143 -19.61 -23.08 -13.86
N LEU A 144 -18.73 -22.70 -12.93
CA LEU A 144 -17.34 -22.33 -13.24
C LEU A 144 -16.55 -23.52 -13.78
N GLU A 145 -16.77 -24.72 -13.23
CA GLU A 145 -16.16 -25.94 -13.74
C GLU A 145 -16.68 -26.31 -15.13
N LYS A 146 -17.98 -26.12 -15.40
CA LYS A 146 -18.56 -26.34 -16.73
C LYS A 146 -17.96 -25.40 -17.78
N VAL A 147 -17.70 -24.14 -17.40
CA VAL A 147 -16.95 -23.18 -18.23
C VAL A 147 -15.52 -23.68 -18.44
N LEU A 148 -14.80 -24.10 -17.40
CA LEU A 148 -13.42 -24.58 -17.55
C LEU A 148 -13.33 -25.88 -18.39
N ARG A 149 -14.31 -26.78 -18.29
CA ARG A 149 -14.36 -28.03 -19.06
C ARG A 149 -14.75 -27.83 -20.51
N SER A 150 -15.69 -26.93 -20.81
CA SER A 150 -16.01 -26.57 -22.21
C SER A 150 -14.79 -25.98 -22.94
N LEU A 151 -13.82 -25.45 -22.20
CA LEU A 151 -12.59 -24.88 -22.71
C LEU A 151 -11.42 -25.88 -22.77
N ALA A 152 -11.50 -27.01 -22.07
CA ALA A 152 -10.44 -28.04 -22.01
C ALA A 152 -10.61 -29.18 -23.04
N GLY A 153 -11.76 -29.29 -23.71
CA GLY A 153 -11.98 -30.29 -24.77
C GLY A 153 -11.31 -29.89 -26.09
N ASN A 154 -10.49 -30.78 -26.67
CA ASN A 154 -9.72 -30.53 -27.90
C ASN A 154 -10.55 -30.07 -29.11
N GLN A 155 -11.85 -30.36 -29.17
CA GLN A 155 -12.74 -29.91 -30.26
C GLN A 155 -13.46 -28.57 -29.98
N ALA A 156 -13.51 -28.09 -28.74
CA ALA A 156 -14.15 -26.81 -28.37
C ALA A 156 -13.16 -25.64 -28.29
N ALA A 157 -11.88 -25.94 -28.04
CA ALA A 157 -10.79 -24.96 -28.03
C ALA A 157 -10.57 -24.28 -29.40
N SER A 158 -11.02 -24.88 -30.51
CA SER A 158 -10.88 -24.29 -31.85
C SER A 158 -11.91 -23.19 -32.16
N ARG A 159 -12.96 -23.04 -31.35
CA ARG A 159 -14.05 -22.06 -31.58
C ARG A 159 -14.23 -21.01 -30.47
N CYS A 160 -13.73 -21.25 -29.25
CA CYS A 160 -13.82 -20.26 -28.18
C CYS A 160 -12.70 -19.21 -28.27
N ARG A 161 -13.06 -17.99 -28.71
CA ARG A 161 -12.16 -16.82 -28.76
C ARG A 161 -12.27 -15.91 -27.55
N HIS A 162 -12.91 -16.34 -26.47
CA HIS A 162 -13.10 -15.47 -25.31
C HIS A 162 -13.26 -16.21 -23.98
N CYS A 163 -12.90 -15.52 -22.90
CA CYS A 163 -13.00 -15.99 -21.55
C CYS A 163 -14.23 -15.36 -20.86
N GLU A 164 -15.25 -16.15 -20.57
CA GLU A 164 -16.45 -15.69 -19.85
C GLU A 164 -16.15 -15.25 -18.40
N ILE A 165 -15.08 -15.77 -17.78
CA ILE A 165 -14.69 -15.48 -16.39
C ILE A 165 -13.86 -14.18 -16.28
N CYS A 166 -12.91 -13.99 -17.19
CA CYS A 166 -12.02 -12.82 -17.21
C CYS A 166 -12.54 -11.69 -18.10
N GLY A 167 -13.57 -11.94 -18.92
CA GLY A 167 -14.13 -10.98 -19.85
C GLY A 167 -13.19 -10.60 -21.01
N ARG A 168 -12.19 -11.44 -21.30
CA ARG A 168 -11.15 -11.17 -22.31
C ARG A 168 -11.41 -11.91 -23.61
N TRP A 169 -11.09 -11.28 -24.74
CA TRP A 169 -11.18 -11.86 -26.07
C TRP A 169 -9.77 -12.11 -26.63
N PHE A 170 -9.60 -13.16 -27.42
CA PHE A 170 -8.33 -13.67 -27.92
C PHE A 170 -8.42 -13.92 -29.42
N THR A 171 -7.38 -13.54 -30.14
CA THR A 171 -7.30 -13.64 -31.60
C THR A 171 -6.93 -15.04 -32.08
N ASN A 172 -6.22 -15.82 -31.25
CA ASN A 172 -5.82 -17.20 -31.52
C ASN A 172 -6.17 -18.10 -30.30
N PRO A 173 -6.76 -19.30 -30.52
CA PRO A 173 -6.92 -20.37 -29.52
C PRO A 173 -5.73 -20.63 -28.58
N ASP A 174 -4.49 -20.52 -29.07
CA ASP A 174 -3.30 -20.81 -28.24
C ASP A 174 -3.06 -19.73 -27.18
N LEU A 175 -3.25 -18.44 -27.52
CA LEU A 175 -3.18 -17.33 -26.56
C LEU A 175 -4.28 -17.43 -25.49
N PHE A 176 -5.44 -17.95 -25.89
CA PHE A 176 -6.52 -18.22 -24.97
C PHE A 176 -6.17 -19.38 -24.02
N ARG A 177 -5.54 -20.46 -24.53
CA ARG A 177 -5.06 -21.59 -23.72
C ARG A 177 -3.99 -21.15 -22.72
N ASP A 178 -3.04 -20.32 -23.16
CA ASP A 178 -2.02 -19.72 -22.30
C ASP A 178 -2.65 -18.82 -21.22
N HIS A 179 -3.67 -18.04 -21.60
CA HIS A 179 -4.42 -17.22 -20.65
C HIS A 179 -5.13 -18.06 -19.59
N VAL A 180 -5.86 -19.11 -19.97
CA VAL A 180 -6.56 -20.00 -19.02
C VAL A 180 -5.55 -20.74 -18.12
N GLY A 181 -4.38 -21.09 -18.65
CA GLY A 181 -3.27 -21.66 -17.89
C GLY A 181 -2.53 -20.67 -16.96
N SER A 182 -2.70 -19.36 -17.18
CA SER A 182 -1.96 -18.32 -16.47
C SER A 182 -2.31 -18.21 -14.98
N SER A 183 -1.32 -17.84 -14.17
CA SER A 183 -1.49 -17.57 -12.74
C SER A 183 -2.52 -16.47 -12.47
N ALA A 184 -2.65 -15.49 -13.35
CA ALA A 184 -3.63 -14.40 -13.24
C ALA A 184 -5.09 -14.88 -13.42
N HIS A 185 -5.33 -15.79 -14.37
CA HIS A 185 -6.64 -16.39 -14.57
C HIS A 185 -7.03 -17.29 -13.39
N LYS A 186 -6.08 -18.11 -12.91
CA LYS A 186 -6.24 -18.97 -11.72
C LYS A 186 -6.53 -18.16 -10.45
N ALA A 187 -5.85 -17.05 -10.23
CA ALA A 187 -6.08 -16.15 -9.09
C ALA A 187 -7.48 -15.51 -9.09
N ARG A 188 -8.04 -15.22 -10.28
CA ARG A 188 -9.37 -14.63 -10.40
C ARG A 188 -10.48 -15.64 -10.04
N ILE A 189 -10.31 -16.90 -10.42
CA ILE A 189 -11.22 -17.99 -10.02
C ILE A 189 -11.15 -18.21 -8.50
N TYR A 190 -9.93 -18.21 -7.95
CA TYR A 190 -9.68 -18.32 -6.51
C TYR A 190 -10.42 -17.25 -5.70
N TRP A 191 -10.38 -15.99 -6.16
CA TRP A 191 -11.07 -14.88 -5.50
C TRP A 191 -12.59 -14.98 -5.56
N ILE A 192 -13.17 -15.40 -6.70
CA ILE A 192 -14.63 -15.57 -6.85
C ILE A 192 -15.16 -16.61 -5.84
N LEU A 193 -14.43 -17.72 -5.66
CA LEU A 193 -14.86 -18.82 -4.80
C LEU A 193 -14.63 -18.56 -3.30
N LEU A 194 -13.53 -17.89 -2.94
CA LEU A 194 -13.27 -17.49 -1.57
C LEU A 194 -14.34 -16.52 -1.05
N ARG A 195 -14.72 -15.54 -1.87
CA ARG A 195 -15.77 -14.57 -1.54
C ARG A 195 -17.09 -15.26 -1.19
N ARG A 196 -17.42 -16.33 -1.91
CA ARG A 196 -18.62 -17.13 -1.65
C ARG A 196 -18.50 -18.00 -0.41
N SER A 197 -17.34 -18.64 -0.17
CA SER A 197 -17.09 -19.42 1.05
C SER A 197 -17.19 -18.55 2.32
N ALA A 198 -16.80 -17.28 2.22
CA ALA A 198 -16.97 -16.29 3.28
C ALA A 198 -18.44 -15.89 3.49
N SER A 199 -19.23 -15.75 2.42
CA SER A 199 -20.69 -15.54 2.51
C SER A 199 -21.44 -16.73 3.15
N LEU A 200 -21.03 -17.97 2.88
CA LEU A 200 -21.61 -19.17 3.52
C LEU A 200 -21.25 -19.26 5.02
N LYS A 201 -20.02 -18.88 5.40
CA LYS A 201 -19.61 -18.76 6.82
C LYS A 201 -20.34 -17.64 7.56
N GLN A 202 -20.64 -16.52 6.88
CA GLN A 202 -21.41 -15.42 7.48
C GLN A 202 -22.89 -15.77 7.67
N GLN A 203 -23.52 -16.46 6.72
CA GLN A 203 -24.89 -16.95 6.88
C GLN A 203 -25.06 -17.95 8.05
N GLY A 204 -23.99 -18.68 8.42
CA GLY A 204 -23.98 -19.52 9.62
C GLY A 204 -23.73 -18.78 10.94
N ALA A 205 -23.22 -17.54 10.91
CA ALA A 205 -22.81 -16.79 12.09
C ALA A 205 -23.70 -15.57 12.43
N THR A 206 -24.61 -15.15 11.54
CA THR A 206 -25.45 -13.95 11.74
C THR A 206 -26.96 -14.20 11.87
N CYS A 207 -27.42 -15.44 12.07
CA CYS A 207 -28.84 -15.70 12.36
C CYS A 207 -29.09 -15.92 13.86
N SER A 208 -29.10 -14.84 14.63
CA SER A 208 -29.87 -14.74 15.87
C SER A 208 -31.22 -14.08 15.55
N SER A 209 -32.09 -14.81 14.84
CA SER A 209 -33.50 -14.48 14.74
C SER A 209 -34.30 -15.75 14.51
N THR A 210 -35.19 -16.03 15.45
CA THR A 210 -36.22 -17.07 15.50
C THR A 210 -36.93 -17.28 14.15
N ASN A 211 -37.26 -18.54 13.85
CA ASN A 211 -37.97 -19.08 12.67
C ASN A 211 -37.11 -19.53 11.46
N ARG A 212 -36.23 -20.50 11.68
CA ARG A 212 -36.05 -21.58 10.70
C ARG A 212 -36.47 -22.90 11.32
N THR A 213 -37.31 -23.64 10.62
CA THR A 213 -37.75 -24.99 10.98
C THR A 213 -36.55 -25.91 11.13
N ALA A 214 -36.63 -26.84 12.10
CA ALA A 214 -35.56 -27.77 12.49
C ALA A 214 -35.28 -28.87 11.44
N THR A 215 -35.19 -28.52 10.16
CA THR A 215 -35.27 -29.47 9.03
C THR A 215 -34.11 -29.37 8.03
N GLU A 216 -33.07 -28.57 8.28
CA GLU A 216 -31.92 -28.43 7.36
C GLU A 216 -30.65 -29.11 7.91
N PRO A 217 -29.95 -29.96 7.13
CA PRO A 217 -28.72 -30.63 7.56
C PRO A 217 -27.54 -29.66 7.73
N ARG A 218 -26.68 -29.89 8.73
CA ARG A 218 -25.54 -29.03 9.09
C ARG A 218 -24.22 -29.80 8.94
N VAL A 219 -23.36 -29.43 7.98
CA VAL A 219 -22.09 -30.13 7.73
C VAL A 219 -20.89 -29.29 8.15
N VAL A 220 -19.92 -29.91 8.84
CA VAL A 220 -18.66 -29.29 9.27
C VAL A 220 -17.48 -30.09 8.73
N LEU A 221 -16.43 -29.40 8.28
CA LEU A 221 -15.14 -29.99 7.88
C LEU A 221 -14.10 -29.74 8.98
N SER A 222 -13.27 -30.74 9.31
CA SER A 222 -12.18 -30.55 10.25
C SER A 222 -11.12 -29.58 9.71
N ALA A 223 -10.49 -28.83 10.62
CA ALA A 223 -9.42 -27.92 10.26
C ALA A 223 -8.15 -28.69 9.84
N LEU A 224 -7.48 -28.19 8.81
CA LEU A 224 -6.09 -28.57 8.49
C LEU A 224 -5.12 -27.60 9.19
N PRO A 225 -3.91 -28.05 9.57
CA PRO A 225 -2.85 -27.14 9.97
C PRO A 225 -2.53 -26.20 8.80
N GLN A 226 -2.53 -24.88 9.04
CA GLN A 226 -2.25 -23.89 8.00
C GLN A 226 -1.11 -22.97 8.45
N PRO A 227 0.05 -22.97 7.75
CA PRO A 227 0.40 -23.85 6.63
C PRO A 227 0.58 -25.31 7.07
N LEU A 228 0.46 -26.25 6.12
CA LEU A 228 0.84 -27.65 6.35
C LEU A 228 2.33 -27.75 6.68
N PRO A 229 2.73 -28.72 7.53
CA PRO A 229 4.14 -28.98 7.84
C PRO A 229 4.98 -29.14 6.57
N ALA A 230 6.25 -28.73 6.63
CA ALA A 230 7.15 -28.85 5.50
C ALA A 230 7.36 -30.33 5.14
N VAL A 231 7.20 -30.68 3.86
CA VAL A 231 7.35 -32.06 3.35
C VAL A 231 8.60 -32.11 2.50
N ALA A 232 9.52 -33.04 2.76
CA ALA A 232 10.74 -33.16 1.97
C ALA A 232 10.43 -33.64 0.53
N PRO A 233 11.24 -33.27 -0.49
CA PRO A 233 11.04 -33.76 -1.84
C PRO A 233 11.06 -35.29 -1.89
N ASN A 234 10.18 -35.88 -2.70
CA ASN A 234 10.01 -37.33 -2.89
C ASN A 234 9.59 -38.10 -1.63
N THR A 235 8.98 -37.43 -0.66
CA THR A 235 8.36 -38.07 0.52
C THR A 235 6.85 -37.91 0.51
N THR A 236 6.13 -38.79 1.23
CA THR A 236 4.66 -38.79 1.26
C THR A 236 4.16 -38.29 2.62
N ALA A 237 3.37 -37.22 2.63
CA ALA A 237 2.68 -36.72 3.82
C ALA A 237 1.17 -36.98 3.74
N ARG A 238 0.54 -37.37 4.86
CA ARG A 238 -0.89 -37.69 4.94
C ARG A 238 -1.59 -36.80 5.98
N HIS A 239 -2.69 -36.16 5.60
CA HIS A 239 -3.50 -35.32 6.49
C HIS A 239 -4.98 -35.73 6.43
N LYS A 240 -5.59 -35.97 7.59
CA LYS A 240 -6.99 -36.39 7.68
C LYS A 240 -7.93 -35.19 7.69
N ILE A 241 -9.01 -35.27 6.92
CA ILE A 241 -10.11 -34.30 6.88
C ILE A 241 -11.39 -35.05 7.23
N ILE A 242 -12.03 -34.66 8.33
CA ILE A 242 -13.27 -35.27 8.81
C ILE A 242 -14.44 -34.40 8.38
N ILE A 243 -15.44 -35.01 7.76
CA ILE A 243 -16.71 -34.42 7.38
C ILE A 243 -17.75 -34.90 8.39
N SER A 244 -18.32 -34.02 9.21
CA SER A 244 -19.30 -34.36 10.23
C SER A 244 -20.67 -33.74 9.92
N ASN A 245 -21.74 -34.54 10.00
CA ASN A 245 -23.11 -34.05 9.88
C ASN A 245 -23.70 -33.83 11.29
N LEU A 246 -23.90 -32.58 11.66
CA LEU A 246 -24.41 -32.12 12.96
C LEU A 246 -25.88 -31.68 12.89
N GLY A 247 -26.60 -31.98 11.81
CA GLY A 247 -28.01 -31.62 11.64
C GLY A 247 -28.89 -32.83 11.28
N PRO A 248 -30.23 -32.67 11.35
CA PRO A 248 -31.17 -33.71 10.99
C PRO A 248 -31.19 -33.97 9.47
N GLY A 249 -31.38 -35.22 9.07
CA GLY A 249 -31.37 -35.70 7.69
C GLY A 249 -29.99 -36.20 7.20
N MET A 250 -30.01 -37.14 6.25
CA MET A 250 -28.79 -37.68 5.66
C MET A 250 -28.17 -36.72 4.64
N VAL A 251 -26.85 -36.56 4.70
CA VAL A 251 -26.08 -35.77 3.74
C VAL A 251 -25.34 -36.68 2.79
N LYS A 252 -25.56 -36.52 1.49
CA LYS A 252 -24.78 -37.23 0.47
C LYS A 252 -23.55 -36.42 0.09
N LEU A 253 -22.36 -36.95 0.33
CA LEU A 253 -21.14 -36.47 -0.32
C LEU A 253 -21.16 -37.01 -1.76
N ARG A 254 -21.26 -36.15 -2.75
CA ARG A 254 -21.35 -36.51 -4.18
C ARG A 254 -19.99 -36.63 -4.85
N SER A 255 -19.06 -35.75 -4.52
CA SER A 255 -17.68 -35.81 -5.02
C SER A 255 -16.72 -34.95 -4.18
N VAL A 256 -15.43 -35.28 -4.23
CA VAL A 256 -14.34 -34.42 -3.72
C VAL A 256 -13.29 -34.27 -4.80
N PHE A 257 -12.88 -33.04 -5.10
CA PHE A 257 -11.89 -32.78 -6.15
C PHE A 257 -11.09 -31.49 -5.90
N PHE A 258 -9.90 -31.40 -6.49
CA PHE A 258 -9.13 -30.17 -6.53
C PHE A 258 -9.61 -29.27 -7.68
N LEU A 259 -9.71 -27.97 -7.44
CA LEU A 259 -10.08 -27.03 -8.50
C LEU A 259 -8.90 -26.65 -9.44
N THR A 260 -7.82 -27.43 -9.44
CA THR A 260 -6.74 -27.30 -10.44
C THR A 260 -6.01 -28.63 -10.63
N PRO A 261 -5.95 -29.16 -11.87
CA PRO A 261 -4.80 -29.96 -12.33
C PRO A 261 -4.33 -29.44 -13.71
N VAL A 262 -3.10 -29.58 -14.22
CA VAL A 262 -2.03 -30.58 -14.12
C VAL A 262 -0.72 -29.85 -14.42
N THR A 263 0.22 -29.83 -13.49
CA THR A 263 1.69 -29.90 -13.74
C THR A 263 2.44 -29.92 -12.42
N ASP A 264 1.79 -29.53 -11.32
CA ASP A 264 2.53 -29.17 -10.11
C ASP A 264 2.42 -30.24 -8.98
N GLY A 265 3.05 -31.42 -9.14
CA GLY A 265 3.33 -32.38 -8.05
C GLY A 265 2.10 -33.18 -7.61
N SER A 266 2.27 -34.46 -7.25
CA SER A 266 1.14 -35.37 -7.02
C SER A 266 0.50 -35.18 -5.64
N MET A 267 -0.48 -34.27 -5.54
CA MET A 267 -1.48 -34.30 -4.46
C MET A 267 -2.64 -35.24 -4.87
N ARG A 268 -2.97 -36.22 -4.03
CA ARG A 268 -4.08 -37.17 -4.25
C ARG A 268 -4.94 -37.32 -3.00
N LEU A 269 -6.19 -37.75 -3.15
CA LEU A 269 -7.12 -38.02 -2.05
C LEU A 269 -7.29 -39.54 -1.91
N GLU A 270 -7.24 -40.06 -0.68
CA GLU A 270 -7.48 -41.46 -0.32
C GLU A 270 -8.70 -41.56 0.62
N TYR A 271 -9.58 -42.53 0.38
CA TYR A 271 -10.78 -42.80 1.18
C TYR A 271 -10.61 -44.08 2.00
N SER A 272 -11.39 -44.23 3.08
CA SER A 272 -11.36 -45.43 3.94
C SER A 272 -11.77 -46.74 3.23
N CYS A 273 -12.25 -46.68 1.99
CA CYS A 273 -12.36 -47.81 1.06
C CYS A 273 -11.42 -47.59 -0.14
N GLY A 274 -10.22 -48.16 -0.07
CA GLY A 274 -9.08 -47.77 -0.92
C GLY A 274 -9.31 -47.87 -2.44
N VAL A 275 -9.15 -46.73 -3.14
CA VAL A 275 -8.85 -46.61 -4.59
C VAL A 275 -8.12 -45.27 -4.84
N THR A 276 -7.27 -45.19 -5.87
CA THR A 276 -6.45 -44.04 -6.28
C THR A 276 -6.88 -43.48 -7.65
N ASP A 277 -7.64 -42.37 -7.72
CA ASP A 277 -7.83 -41.54 -8.94
C ASP A 277 -8.44 -40.13 -8.60
N PRO A 278 -8.13 -39.01 -9.29
CA PRO A 278 -8.54 -37.64 -8.90
C PRO A 278 -10.02 -37.27 -9.07
N ARG A 279 -10.94 -38.19 -9.39
CA ARG A 279 -12.38 -37.91 -9.53
C ARG A 279 -13.24 -39.09 -9.08
N VAL A 280 -13.38 -39.27 -7.77
CA VAL A 280 -14.31 -40.27 -7.24
C VAL A 280 -15.68 -39.61 -7.02
N ARG A 281 -16.70 -40.07 -7.76
CA ARG A 281 -18.10 -39.88 -7.34
C ARG A 281 -18.29 -40.73 -6.10
N THR A 282 -18.64 -40.09 -5.00
CA THR A 282 -18.90 -40.79 -3.74
C THR A 282 -20.40 -41.06 -3.66
N ASP A 283 -20.78 -42.29 -3.34
CA ASP A 283 -22.17 -42.65 -2.93
C ASP A 283 -22.27 -42.70 -1.39
N VAL A 284 -21.46 -41.89 -0.72
CA VAL A 284 -21.35 -41.87 0.73
C VAL A 284 -22.45 -40.99 1.31
N TRP A 285 -23.27 -41.60 2.16
CA TRP A 285 -24.26 -40.93 2.97
C TRP A 285 -23.72 -40.80 4.39
N ILE A 286 -23.80 -39.59 4.93
CA ILE A 286 -23.42 -39.26 6.30
C ILE A 286 -24.73 -39.07 7.07
N ASP A 287 -25.01 -39.98 7.98
CA ASP A 287 -26.16 -39.99 8.86
C ASP A 287 -26.08 -38.89 9.93
N GLU A 288 -27.15 -38.73 10.70
CA GLU A 288 -27.24 -37.72 11.75
C GLU A 288 -26.20 -38.01 12.84
N SER A 289 -25.35 -37.02 13.17
CA SER A 289 -24.21 -37.18 14.07
C SER A 289 -23.09 -38.10 13.56
N GLY A 290 -23.17 -38.57 12.32
CA GLY A 290 -22.13 -39.36 11.65
C GLY A 290 -20.96 -38.53 11.15
N PHE A 291 -19.86 -39.22 10.84
CA PHE A 291 -18.68 -38.62 10.23
C PHE A 291 -18.07 -39.50 9.13
N HIS A 292 -17.43 -38.85 8.15
CA HIS A 292 -16.67 -39.52 7.11
C HIS A 292 -15.26 -38.91 7.00
N GLU A 293 -14.24 -39.77 6.88
CA GLU A 293 -12.84 -39.35 6.81
C GLU A 293 -12.32 -39.37 5.37
N VAL A 294 -11.74 -38.25 4.94
CA VAL A 294 -11.04 -38.09 3.67
C VAL A 294 -9.57 -37.82 3.97
N THR A 295 -8.65 -38.65 3.48
CA THR A 295 -7.21 -38.46 3.67
C THR A 295 -6.60 -37.73 2.48
N LEU A 296 -5.96 -36.60 2.76
CA LEU A 296 -5.14 -35.86 1.81
C LEU A 296 -3.71 -36.41 1.79
N VAL A 297 -3.24 -36.86 0.63
CA VAL A 297 -1.88 -37.36 0.42
C VAL A 297 -1.09 -36.40 -0.45
N ILE A 298 0.10 -36.02 0.00
CA ILE A 298 0.95 -35.00 -0.64
C ILE A 298 2.33 -35.61 -0.91
N GLU A 299 2.73 -35.62 -2.18
CA GLU A 299 4.03 -36.12 -2.64
C GLU A 299 4.74 -35.07 -3.49
N PRO A 300 5.46 -34.11 -2.86
CA PRO A 300 6.12 -33.04 -3.59
C PRO A 300 7.36 -33.56 -4.31
N LYS A 301 7.54 -33.19 -5.59
CA LYS A 301 8.70 -33.61 -6.41
C LYS A 301 9.79 -32.53 -6.55
N TRP A 302 9.59 -31.35 -5.98
CA TRP A 302 10.53 -30.22 -6.02
C TRP A 302 10.36 -29.29 -4.81
N LEU A 303 11.38 -28.48 -4.54
CA LEU A 303 11.40 -27.47 -3.49
C LEU A 303 10.49 -26.27 -3.84
N GLY A 304 9.78 -25.70 -2.87
CA GLY A 304 8.94 -24.51 -3.08
C GLY A 304 7.63 -24.48 -2.31
N LEU A 305 6.79 -23.48 -2.61
CA LEU A 305 5.48 -23.28 -1.99
C LEU A 305 4.37 -24.00 -2.78
N MET A 306 3.52 -24.75 -2.09
CA MET A 306 2.34 -25.42 -2.66
C MET A 306 1.06 -24.72 -2.20
N ARG A 307 0.12 -24.46 -3.11
CA ARG A 307 -1.21 -23.91 -2.81
C ARG A 307 -2.28 -24.54 -3.69
N ASN A 308 -3.38 -25.03 -3.10
CA ASN A 308 -4.50 -25.63 -3.83
C ASN A 308 -5.85 -25.43 -3.11
N LEU A 309 -6.97 -25.71 -3.79
CA LEU A 309 -8.33 -25.71 -3.23
C LEU A 309 -8.96 -27.08 -3.37
N ILE A 310 -9.50 -27.62 -2.27
CA ILE A 310 -10.29 -28.85 -2.24
C ILE A 310 -11.78 -28.47 -2.19
N ILE A 311 -12.59 -29.05 -3.07
CA ILE A 311 -14.04 -28.89 -3.11
C ILE A 311 -14.71 -30.18 -2.67
N PHE A 312 -15.67 -30.07 -1.75
CA PHE A 312 -16.55 -31.15 -1.28
C PHE A 312 -17.97 -30.86 -1.77
N ASP A 313 -18.45 -31.58 -2.78
CA ASP A 313 -19.82 -31.43 -3.30
C ASP A 313 -20.80 -32.21 -2.43
N LEU A 314 -21.60 -31.52 -1.62
CA LEU A 314 -22.53 -32.11 -0.64
C LEU A 314 -23.98 -31.80 -1.02
N ALA A 315 -24.88 -32.73 -0.77
CA ALA A 315 -26.32 -32.52 -0.93
C ALA A 315 -27.10 -32.93 0.32
N PRO A 316 -28.08 -32.13 0.77
CA PRO A 316 -28.65 -30.95 0.10
C PRO A 316 -27.92 -29.61 0.41
N THR A 317 -26.85 -29.61 1.21
CA THR A 317 -26.19 -28.38 1.73
C THR A 317 -25.40 -27.56 0.70
N GLY A 318 -25.06 -28.12 -0.46
CA GLY A 318 -24.26 -27.48 -1.51
C GLY A 318 -22.74 -27.64 -1.30
N PRO A 319 -21.91 -27.22 -2.28
CA PRO A 319 -20.48 -27.47 -2.26
C PRO A 319 -19.72 -26.63 -1.22
N MET A 320 -18.82 -27.25 -0.47
CA MET A 320 -17.92 -26.61 0.49
C MET A 320 -16.49 -26.55 -0.06
N VAL A 321 -15.73 -25.51 0.28
CA VAL A 321 -14.36 -25.27 -0.22
C VAL A 321 -13.37 -25.16 0.93
N LEU A 322 -12.25 -25.89 0.85
CA LEU A 322 -11.17 -25.89 1.83
C LEU A 322 -9.84 -25.51 1.15
N PRO A 323 -9.16 -24.41 1.58
CA PRO A 323 -7.86 -24.06 1.06
C PRO A 323 -6.74 -24.89 1.69
N VAL A 324 -5.71 -25.21 0.91
CA VAL A 324 -4.51 -25.93 1.36
C VAL A 324 -3.26 -25.18 0.92
N ALA A 325 -2.35 -24.91 1.87
CA ALA A 325 -1.04 -24.32 1.60
C ALA A 325 0.05 -25.06 2.37
N GLY A 326 1.22 -25.29 1.76
CA GLY A 326 2.36 -25.97 2.37
C GLY A 326 3.69 -25.56 1.72
N SER A 327 4.80 -26.05 2.27
CA SER A 327 6.15 -25.79 1.74
C SER A 327 6.96 -27.09 1.62
N CYS A 328 7.90 -27.14 0.68
CA CYS A 328 8.81 -28.26 0.47
C CYS A 328 10.26 -27.79 0.69
N CYS A 329 10.96 -28.38 1.67
CA CYS A 329 12.29 -28.00 2.15
C CYS A 329 13.25 -29.20 2.23
N PRO A 330 14.58 -29.02 2.16
CA PRO A 330 15.56 -30.11 2.28
C PRO A 330 15.55 -30.79 3.67
N PRO A 331 15.95 -32.08 3.79
CA PRO A 331 15.84 -32.86 5.02
C PRO A 331 16.70 -32.37 6.20
N ASP A 332 17.77 -31.59 5.96
CA ASP A 332 18.73 -31.16 7.01
C ASP A 332 18.44 -29.77 7.61
N MET A 333 17.24 -29.22 7.38
CA MET A 333 16.79 -27.98 8.04
C MET A 333 15.70 -28.33 9.06
N PRO A 334 15.88 -28.01 10.36
CA PRO A 334 14.84 -28.26 11.35
C PRO A 334 13.57 -27.49 10.94
N ALA A 335 12.44 -28.20 10.89
CA ALA A 335 11.17 -27.60 10.57
C ALA A 335 10.88 -26.45 11.55
N PRO A 336 10.41 -25.27 11.08
CA PRO A 336 10.03 -24.20 12.00
C PRO A 336 8.90 -24.72 12.90
N PRO A 337 8.95 -24.46 14.22
CA PRO A 337 7.94 -24.97 15.12
C PRO A 337 6.57 -24.40 14.71
N PRO A 338 5.49 -25.21 14.78
CA PRO A 338 4.16 -24.72 14.46
C PRO A 338 3.78 -23.57 15.41
N PRO A 339 3.05 -22.55 14.92
CA PRO A 339 2.68 -21.42 15.75
C PRO A 339 1.69 -21.89 16.83
N GLY A 340 2.16 -22.05 18.07
CA GLY A 340 1.30 -22.16 19.25
C GLY A 340 1.40 -23.43 20.11
N VAL A 341 2.52 -24.17 20.11
CA VAL A 341 2.74 -25.22 21.12
C VAL A 341 3.90 -24.83 22.03
N ASP A 342 3.62 -24.68 23.32
CA ASP A 342 4.62 -24.45 24.36
C ASP A 342 5.54 -25.67 24.44
N ALA A 343 6.84 -25.46 24.24
CA ALA A 343 7.84 -26.52 24.32
C ALA A 343 8.06 -26.90 25.79
N ALA A 344 7.83 -28.17 26.11
CA ALA A 344 8.27 -28.77 27.37
C ALA A 344 9.76 -29.16 27.27
N ASP A 345 10.51 -28.70 28.27
CA ASP A 345 11.75 -29.21 28.86
C ASP A 345 12.83 -29.82 27.97
N GLY A 346 13.88 -29.01 27.74
CA GLY A 346 15.22 -29.40 27.35
C GLY A 346 16.16 -28.20 27.59
N ASP A 347 17.05 -28.33 28.57
CA ASP A 347 17.80 -27.25 29.23
C ASP A 347 18.84 -26.55 28.33
N ASP A 348 19.04 -25.26 28.63
CA ASP A 348 20.18 -24.39 28.27
C ASP A 348 20.41 -23.91 26.83
N GLN A 349 19.61 -22.93 26.41
CA GLN A 349 20.02 -21.51 26.41
C GLN A 349 18.76 -20.64 26.25
N GLN A 350 18.27 -20.14 27.39
CA GLN A 350 17.05 -19.35 27.50
C GLN A 350 17.13 -18.05 26.68
N GLN A 351 16.66 -18.05 25.43
CA GLN A 351 15.92 -16.90 24.93
C GLN A 351 14.63 -16.81 25.75
N LYS A 352 14.68 -16.11 26.88
CA LYS A 352 13.50 -15.75 27.67
C LYS A 352 12.49 -15.09 26.75
N LYS A 353 11.45 -15.82 26.31
CA LYS A 353 10.20 -15.20 25.87
C LYS A 353 9.74 -14.35 27.05
N GLN A 354 9.97 -13.06 26.96
CA GLN A 354 9.61 -12.14 28.02
C GLN A 354 8.09 -12.22 28.24
N PRO A 355 7.61 -12.27 29.48
CA PRO A 355 6.18 -12.29 29.76
C PRO A 355 5.51 -11.06 29.10
N PRO A 356 4.25 -11.17 28.65
CA PRO A 356 3.51 -10.03 28.13
C PRO A 356 3.53 -8.90 29.16
N ARG A 357 4.20 -7.80 28.80
CA ARG A 357 4.46 -6.69 29.71
C ARG A 357 3.13 -6.01 30.05
N LYS A 358 2.81 -5.93 31.34
CA LYS A 358 1.57 -5.33 31.84
C LYS A 358 1.75 -3.83 32.03
N LEU A 359 0.71 -3.06 31.73
CA LEU A 359 0.67 -1.64 32.03
C LEU A 359 0.92 -1.43 33.54
N LYS A 360 1.96 -0.67 33.89
CA LYS A 360 2.26 -0.34 35.29
C LYS A 360 1.21 0.62 35.85
N ARG A 361 0.94 0.52 37.15
CA ARG A 361 0.10 1.50 37.87
C ARG A 361 0.74 2.88 37.81
N VAL A 362 -0.10 3.92 37.72
CA VAL A 362 0.36 5.31 37.78
C VAL A 362 0.89 5.61 39.17
N ASN A 363 2.10 6.16 39.25
CA ASN A 363 2.64 6.68 40.50
C ASN A 363 2.00 8.05 40.80
N PRO A 364 1.34 8.25 41.95
CA PRO A 364 0.76 9.54 42.29
C PRO A 364 1.78 10.56 42.81
N ASP A 365 2.95 10.14 43.31
CA ASP A 365 3.98 11.04 43.86
C ASP A 365 5.07 11.34 42.81
N ILE A 366 4.75 12.27 41.90
CA ILE A 366 5.68 12.75 40.87
C ILE A 366 5.94 14.24 41.08
N VAL A 367 7.20 14.61 41.28
CA VAL A 367 7.65 16.01 41.26
C VAL A 367 7.88 16.41 39.81
N ASP A 368 7.08 17.32 39.29
CA ASP A 368 7.16 17.71 37.87
C ASP A 368 8.34 18.65 37.60
N GLY A 369 8.94 18.54 36.42
CA GLY A 369 10.04 19.39 35.97
C GLY A 369 9.58 20.69 35.31
N ILE A 370 10.53 21.40 34.69
CA ILE A 370 10.26 22.62 33.94
C ILE A 370 10.10 22.24 32.47
N PRO A 371 8.96 22.53 31.81
CA PRO A 371 8.76 22.19 30.40
C PRO A 371 9.48 23.17 29.44
N PRO A 372 9.81 22.74 28.20
CA PRO A 372 10.48 23.61 27.24
C PRO A 372 9.57 24.73 26.71
N PRO A 373 10.14 25.81 26.15
CA PRO A 373 9.34 26.85 25.50
C PRO A 373 8.45 26.29 24.38
N GLY A 374 7.23 26.81 24.30
CA GLY A 374 6.20 26.34 23.35
C GLY A 374 5.47 25.06 23.78
N TYR A 375 5.90 24.41 24.87
CA TYR A 375 5.18 23.31 25.48
C TYR A 375 3.86 23.83 26.08
N ASP A 376 2.75 23.34 25.55
CA ASP A 376 1.44 23.92 25.84
C ASP A 376 0.79 23.26 27.06
N THR A 377 0.86 23.94 28.20
CA THR A 377 0.12 23.60 29.42
C THR A 377 -1.12 24.49 29.59
N SER A 378 -1.91 24.75 28.55
CA SER A 378 -3.31 25.24 28.65
C SER A 378 -3.56 26.62 29.30
N THR A 379 -2.54 27.32 29.80
CA THR A 379 -2.72 28.51 30.66
C THR A 379 -2.72 29.84 29.91
N LYS A 380 -2.24 29.89 28.66
CA LYS A 380 -2.09 31.14 27.87
C LYS A 380 -2.94 31.21 26.59
N THR A 381 -3.65 30.16 26.22
CA THR A 381 -4.47 30.13 24.99
C THR A 381 -5.91 30.56 25.27
N PRO A 382 -6.55 31.38 24.41
CA PRO A 382 -7.91 31.88 24.64
C PRO A 382 -8.96 30.76 24.70
N VAL A 383 -8.77 29.65 23.96
CA VAL A 383 -9.63 28.47 24.05
C VAL A 383 -8.89 27.37 24.81
N LYS A 384 -9.23 27.21 26.09
CA LYS A 384 -8.57 26.25 27.00
C LYS A 384 -8.63 24.82 26.47
N MET A 385 -7.46 24.19 26.36
CA MET A 385 -7.33 22.76 26.06
C MET A 385 -7.67 21.94 27.29
N GLN A 386 -8.63 21.00 27.16
CA GLN A 386 -8.94 20.07 28.25
C GLN A 386 -7.90 18.94 28.26
N SER A 387 -7.32 18.65 29.42
CA SER A 387 -6.45 17.47 29.57
C SER A 387 -7.34 16.24 29.79
N LEU A 388 -7.75 15.58 28.71
CA LEU A 388 -8.62 14.41 28.75
C LEU A 388 -7.79 13.16 29.03
N THR A 389 -7.96 12.58 30.22
CA THR A 389 -7.29 11.33 30.62
C THR A 389 -8.05 10.11 30.13
N VAL A 390 -7.32 9.00 29.92
CA VAL A 390 -7.93 7.70 29.64
C VAL A 390 -8.90 7.33 30.77
N PRO A 391 -10.16 6.97 30.48
CA PRO A 391 -11.12 6.53 31.48
C PRO A 391 -10.64 5.27 32.23
N GLU A 392 -10.80 5.27 33.57
CA GLU A 392 -10.37 4.18 34.44
C GLU A 392 -10.99 2.82 34.06
N GLN A 393 -12.24 2.84 33.59
CA GLN A 393 -12.90 1.64 33.08
C GLN A 393 -12.17 1.04 31.86
N LEU A 394 -11.72 1.86 30.91
CA LEU A 394 -10.98 1.37 29.74
C LEU A 394 -9.59 0.88 30.14
N ARG A 395 -8.89 1.65 30.99
CA ARG A 395 -7.57 1.29 31.49
C ARG A 395 -7.59 -0.06 32.21
N SER A 396 -8.51 -0.23 33.17
CA SER A 396 -8.64 -1.46 33.94
C SER A 396 -8.98 -2.69 33.10
N LEU A 397 -9.74 -2.54 32.00
CA LEU A 397 -10.01 -3.62 31.06
C LEU A 397 -8.76 -4.04 30.29
N VAL A 398 -7.94 -3.08 29.83
CA VAL A 398 -6.66 -3.37 29.16
C VAL A 398 -5.65 -3.99 30.12
N GLU A 399 -5.54 -3.46 31.36
CA GLU A 399 -4.68 -4.01 32.42
C GLU A 399 -5.00 -5.47 32.76
N ARG A 400 -6.30 -5.83 32.74
CA ARG A 400 -6.79 -7.20 32.98
C ARG A 400 -6.84 -8.07 31.73
N ALA A 401 -6.53 -7.50 30.55
CA ALA A 401 -6.69 -8.14 29.25
C ALA A 401 -8.12 -8.68 28.99
N ASP A 402 -9.16 -8.01 29.51
CA ASP A 402 -10.57 -8.39 29.34
C ASP A 402 -11.12 -7.87 28.00
N TRP A 403 -10.69 -8.51 26.92
CA TRP A 403 -11.03 -8.11 25.55
C TRP A 403 -12.53 -8.30 25.22
N GLU A 404 -13.22 -9.21 25.89
CA GLU A 404 -14.65 -9.45 25.65
C GLU A 404 -15.51 -8.29 26.14
N LYS A 405 -15.28 -7.79 27.36
CA LYS A 405 -15.98 -6.60 27.85
C LYS A 405 -15.60 -5.38 27.03
N LEU A 406 -14.35 -5.27 26.58
CA LEU A 406 -13.93 -4.17 25.72
C LEU A 406 -14.68 -4.17 24.38
N ARG A 407 -14.91 -5.35 23.78
CA ARG A 407 -15.73 -5.49 22.56
C ARG A 407 -17.17 -5.04 22.77
N LYS A 408 -17.75 -5.28 23.95
CA LYS A 408 -19.11 -4.82 24.28
C LYS A 408 -19.20 -3.31 24.48
N LEU A 409 -18.12 -2.69 24.94
CA LEU A 409 -18.07 -1.25 25.23
C LEU A 409 -17.80 -0.38 23.99
N VAL A 410 -17.01 -0.89 23.05
CA VAL A 410 -16.63 -0.17 21.82
C VAL A 410 -17.38 -0.75 20.63
N PRO A 411 -18.25 0.02 19.94
CA PRO A 411 -18.96 -0.47 18.76
C PRO A 411 -17.99 -0.89 17.63
N PRO A 412 -18.20 -2.07 17.00
CA PRO A 412 -17.39 -2.50 15.87
C PRO A 412 -17.57 -1.59 14.64
N ARG A 413 -16.63 -1.64 13.70
CA ARG A 413 -16.66 -0.80 12.47
C ARG A 413 -17.93 -0.95 11.65
N ARG A 414 -18.51 -2.15 11.58
CA ARG A 414 -19.70 -2.44 10.76
C ARG A 414 -20.96 -1.67 11.20
N ASP A 415 -20.99 -1.21 12.44
CA ASP A 415 -22.13 -0.50 13.03
C ASP A 415 -22.04 1.03 12.74
N VAL A 416 -20.96 1.51 12.12
CA VAL A 416 -20.74 2.93 11.79
C VAL A 416 -21.88 3.57 10.98
N PRO A 417 -22.51 2.90 9.98
CA PRO A 417 -23.63 3.48 9.23
C PRO A 417 -24.86 3.83 10.09
N GLU A 418 -24.99 3.24 11.29
CA GLU A 418 -26.11 3.45 12.21
C GLU A 418 -25.80 4.50 13.30
N LEU A 419 -24.55 4.97 13.40
CA LEU A 419 -24.13 5.91 14.43
C LEU A 419 -24.42 7.37 14.03
N GLY A 420 -24.98 8.14 14.96
CA GLY A 420 -25.01 9.59 14.87
C GLY A 420 -23.61 10.21 14.98
N GLN A 421 -23.47 11.49 14.60
CA GLN A 421 -22.19 12.20 14.62
C GLN A 421 -21.53 12.19 16.02
N ALA A 422 -22.33 12.38 17.07
CA ALA A 422 -21.83 12.43 18.45
C ALA A 422 -21.35 11.05 18.93
N GLU A 423 -22.12 10.00 18.64
CA GLU A 423 -21.80 8.61 18.97
C GLU A 423 -20.55 8.15 18.22
N TYR A 424 -20.44 8.52 16.94
CA TYR A 424 -19.29 8.23 16.11
C TYR A 424 -18.02 8.91 16.65
N ALA A 425 -18.10 10.19 17.02
CA ALA A 425 -16.98 10.89 17.63
C ALA A 425 -16.59 10.26 18.97
N LYS A 426 -17.55 9.84 19.80
CA LYS A 426 -17.29 9.14 21.07
C LYS A 426 -16.60 7.79 20.85
N ARG A 427 -17.02 7.04 19.83
CA ARG A 427 -16.36 5.80 19.42
C ARG A 427 -14.90 6.03 19.05
N LEU A 428 -14.61 7.05 18.25
CA LEU A 428 -13.23 7.41 17.90
C LEU A 428 -12.40 7.81 19.14
N GLN A 429 -13.00 8.48 20.13
CA GLN A 429 -12.30 8.81 21.40
C GLN A 429 -11.88 7.55 22.16
N GLN A 430 -12.77 6.55 22.22
CA GLN A 430 -12.47 5.26 22.84
C GLN A 430 -11.32 4.53 22.12
N LEU A 431 -11.35 4.49 20.78
CA LEU A 431 -10.28 3.87 20.00
C LEU A 431 -8.95 4.59 20.17
N LEU A 432 -8.97 5.92 20.19
CA LEU A 432 -7.77 6.72 20.41
C LEU A 432 -7.18 6.53 21.81
N TRP A 433 -8.00 6.37 22.85
CA TRP A 433 -7.48 6.01 24.19
C TRP A 433 -6.87 4.60 24.22
N LEU A 434 -7.40 3.65 23.45
CA LEU A 434 -6.80 2.32 23.33
C LEU A 434 -5.46 2.34 22.59
N GLU A 435 -5.32 3.24 21.62
CA GLU A 435 -4.04 3.51 20.97
C GLU A 435 -3.05 4.16 21.94
N GLU A 436 -3.48 5.17 22.70
CA GLU A 436 -2.68 5.82 23.75
C GLU A 436 -2.15 4.82 24.79
N LEU A 437 -3.01 3.90 25.25
CA LEU A 437 -2.61 2.83 26.18
C LEU A 437 -1.59 1.86 25.56
N GLN A 438 -1.70 1.56 24.26
CA GLN A 438 -0.70 0.72 23.59
C GLN A 438 0.65 1.44 23.51
N HIS A 439 0.66 2.74 23.19
CA HIS A 439 1.87 3.56 23.25
C HIS A 439 2.51 3.56 24.64
N GLU A 440 1.71 3.59 25.72
CA GLU A 440 2.22 3.51 27.10
C GLU A 440 2.88 2.16 27.40
N ILE A 441 2.34 1.06 26.88
CA ILE A 441 2.93 -0.28 27.03
C ILE A 441 4.23 -0.38 26.24
N ASP A 442 4.23 0.12 25.00
CA ASP A 442 5.36 -0.01 24.09
C ASP A 442 6.55 0.86 24.50
N ILE A 443 6.32 2.08 24.99
CA ILE A 443 7.42 2.96 25.40
C ILE A 443 8.15 2.45 26.65
N GLN A 444 7.46 1.71 27.52
CA GLN A 444 8.06 1.04 28.67
C GLN A 444 9.04 -0.07 28.24
N TRP A 445 9.11 -0.40 26.94
CA TRP A 445 10.14 -1.28 26.41
C TRP A 445 11.54 -0.75 26.69
N TYR A 446 11.68 0.57 26.71
CA TYR A 446 12.94 1.29 26.77
C TYR A 446 13.32 1.77 28.17
N ASP A 447 12.52 1.45 29.21
CA ASP A 447 12.85 1.78 30.60
C ASP A 447 14.26 1.29 30.98
N MET A 448 15.05 2.14 31.64
CA MET A 448 16.44 1.84 32.01
C MET A 448 16.59 1.73 33.52
N LYS A 449 17.54 0.91 33.96
CA LYS A 449 17.95 0.82 35.37
C LYS A 449 19.37 1.32 35.52
N ASP A 450 19.65 1.91 36.67
CA ASP A 450 21.01 2.31 37.07
C ASP A 450 21.72 3.27 36.10
N ALA A 451 20.96 4.11 35.39
CA ALA A 451 21.48 5.12 34.48
C ALA A 451 22.07 6.32 35.25
N THR A 452 23.05 6.98 34.66
CA THR A 452 23.66 8.19 35.21
C THR A 452 23.16 9.44 34.49
N LEU A 453 23.05 10.54 35.22
CA LEU A 453 22.75 11.86 34.67
C LEU A 453 24.01 12.74 34.75
N ASN A 454 24.36 13.39 33.64
CA ASN A 454 25.55 14.23 33.55
C ASN A 454 25.15 15.71 33.47
N LYS A 455 25.84 16.58 34.22
CA LYS A 455 25.55 18.02 34.18
C LYS A 455 26.16 18.66 32.94
N LEU A 456 25.35 19.36 32.15
CA LEU A 456 25.85 20.07 30.97
C LEU A 456 26.49 21.41 31.36
N SER A 457 27.62 21.72 30.72
CA SER A 457 28.40 22.95 30.99
C SER A 457 27.54 24.19 30.76
N ARG A 458 27.46 25.10 31.74
CA ARG A 458 26.75 26.39 31.65
C ARG A 458 25.24 26.28 31.38
N SER A 459 24.57 25.18 31.80
CA SER A 459 23.12 25.06 31.70
C SER A 459 22.50 24.40 32.95
N HIS A 460 21.19 24.59 33.14
CA HIS A 460 20.39 23.87 34.14
C HIS A 460 19.90 22.50 33.64
N LEU A 461 20.41 22.05 32.49
CA LEU A 461 20.02 20.79 31.85
C LEU A 461 20.95 19.66 32.29
N LEU A 462 20.37 18.47 32.41
CA LEU A 462 21.09 17.22 32.63
C LEU A 462 21.01 16.35 31.38
N ALA A 463 22.13 15.78 30.96
CA ALA A 463 22.19 14.82 29.86
C ALA A 463 21.96 13.40 30.37
N LEU A 464 21.11 12.66 29.65
CA LEU A 464 20.91 11.23 29.79
C LEU A 464 21.26 10.55 28.47
N GLU A 465 22.17 9.59 28.51
CA GLU A 465 22.49 8.73 27.38
C GLU A 465 21.42 7.64 27.24
N VAL A 466 20.85 7.51 26.05
CA VAL A 466 19.77 6.59 25.73
C VAL A 466 20.18 5.75 24.52
N PRO A 467 20.53 4.47 24.72
CA PRO A 467 20.91 3.57 23.63
C PRO A 467 19.79 3.44 22.58
N GLY A 468 20.15 3.50 21.30
CA GLY A 468 19.19 3.35 20.18
C GLY A 468 18.37 4.62 19.86
N LEU A 469 18.54 5.71 20.61
CA LEU A 469 17.85 6.98 20.37
C LEU A 469 18.12 7.54 18.97
N ALA A 470 19.34 7.35 18.45
CA ALA A 470 19.70 7.77 17.10
C ALA A 470 18.89 7.04 15.99
N GLU A 471 18.36 5.85 16.29
CA GLU A 471 17.42 5.10 15.43
C GLU A 471 15.96 5.54 15.63
N ASN A 472 15.72 6.58 16.44
CA ASN A 472 14.41 6.97 16.98
C ASN A 472 13.74 5.87 17.82
N ARG A 473 14.54 5.11 18.60
CA ARG A 473 14.07 4.02 19.48
C ARG A 473 14.75 4.07 20.86
N PRO A 474 14.11 4.66 21.90
CA PRO A 474 12.75 5.16 21.91
C PRO A 474 12.55 6.40 21.04
N SER A 475 11.35 6.57 20.50
CA SER A 475 10.96 7.81 19.80
C SER A 475 10.72 8.89 20.84
N VAL A 476 11.76 9.68 21.14
CA VAL A 476 11.72 10.79 22.08
C VAL A 476 11.79 12.11 21.34
N LEU A 477 10.87 13.02 21.63
CA LEU A 477 10.80 14.36 21.06
C LEU A 477 10.96 15.43 22.15
N LYS A 478 11.28 16.66 21.71
CA LYS A 478 11.25 17.83 22.59
C LYS A 478 9.86 17.97 23.21
N GLY A 479 9.81 18.10 24.54
CA GLY A 479 8.59 18.13 25.36
C GLY A 479 8.24 16.81 26.03
N ASP A 480 8.86 15.70 25.65
CA ASP A 480 8.57 14.41 26.27
C ASP A 480 9.05 14.39 27.73
N ARG A 481 8.37 13.59 28.55
CA ARG A 481 8.67 13.46 29.98
C ARG A 481 9.41 12.14 30.23
N VAL A 482 10.56 12.26 30.88
CA VAL A 482 11.36 11.13 31.35
C VAL A 482 11.33 11.16 32.88
N LEU A 483 10.81 10.11 33.50
CA LEU A 483 10.70 10.03 34.95
C LEU A 483 11.94 9.35 35.51
N VAL A 484 12.54 9.92 36.55
CA VAL A 484 13.71 9.35 37.21
C VAL A 484 13.46 9.15 38.70
N SER A 485 14.04 8.10 39.25
CA SER A 485 14.07 7.83 40.70
C SER A 485 15.44 7.32 41.10
N PRO A 486 16.00 7.71 42.26
CA PRO A 486 17.25 7.16 42.77
C PRO A 486 17.22 5.63 42.84
N SER A 487 18.24 4.97 42.28
CA SER A 487 18.32 3.50 42.28
C SER A 487 18.49 2.89 43.66
N ASP A 488 19.04 3.65 44.61
CA ASP A 488 19.24 3.28 46.01
C ASP A 488 17.94 3.29 46.84
N GLY A 489 16.80 3.67 46.24
CA GLY A 489 15.51 3.73 46.91
C GLY A 489 15.35 4.90 47.88
N SER A 490 16.30 5.85 47.92
CA SER A 490 16.26 6.96 48.89
C SER A 490 15.05 7.89 48.72
N SER A 491 14.34 7.81 47.60
CA SER A 491 13.17 8.65 47.33
C SER A 491 11.86 8.08 47.87
N HIS A 492 11.89 6.92 48.57
CA HIS A 492 10.70 6.26 49.11
C HIS A 492 9.55 6.09 48.10
N GLY A 493 9.89 5.85 46.82
CA GLY A 493 8.91 5.68 45.74
C GLY A 493 8.53 6.96 44.99
N ARG A 494 9.02 8.13 45.39
CA ARG A 494 8.86 9.38 44.64
C ARG A 494 9.66 9.36 43.34
N GLU A 495 9.03 9.80 42.26
CA GLU A 495 9.65 10.00 40.94
C GLU A 495 9.77 11.49 40.62
N TYR A 496 10.74 11.85 39.78
CA TYR A 496 11.02 13.22 39.35
C TYR A 496 10.93 13.29 37.83
N ALA A 497 10.13 14.22 37.29
CA ALA A 497 9.99 14.37 35.85
C ALA A 497 11.05 15.32 35.29
N GLY A 498 11.81 14.82 34.33
CA GLY A 498 12.68 15.62 33.47
C GLY A 498 12.01 15.83 32.12
N TYR A 499 11.89 17.09 31.69
CA TYR A 499 11.36 17.41 30.37
C TYR A 499 12.47 17.51 29.34
N VAL A 500 12.29 16.82 28.22
CA VAL A 500 13.23 16.84 27.09
C VAL A 500 13.22 18.22 26.43
N HIS A 501 14.35 18.91 26.50
CA HIS A 501 14.57 20.20 25.84
C HIS A 501 15.27 20.04 24.50
N VAL A 502 16.21 19.11 24.42
CA VAL A 502 17.04 18.85 23.24
C VAL A 502 17.23 17.33 23.09
N VAL A 503 17.23 16.87 21.85
CA VAL A 503 17.55 15.49 21.46
C VAL A 503 18.74 15.55 20.51
N GLU A 504 19.88 15.00 20.92
CA GLU A 504 21.14 15.01 20.18
C GLU A 504 21.76 13.62 20.11
N LYS A 505 21.80 13.02 18.92
CA LYS A 505 22.38 11.69 18.69
C LYS A 505 21.79 10.64 19.65
N GLU A 506 22.56 10.23 20.66
CA GLU A 506 22.20 9.25 21.68
C GLU A 506 21.95 9.88 23.05
N GLU A 507 21.92 11.20 23.15
CA GLU A 507 21.68 11.94 24.39
C GLU A 507 20.36 12.73 24.34
N VAL A 508 19.65 12.72 25.47
CA VAL A 508 18.52 13.65 25.74
C VAL A 508 18.89 14.63 26.84
N HIS A 509 18.65 15.91 26.58
CA HIS A 509 18.89 16.96 27.56
C HIS A 509 17.59 17.27 28.29
N LEU A 510 17.57 16.97 29.60
CA LEU A 510 16.41 17.02 30.47
C LEU A 510 16.48 18.23 31.41
N CYS A 511 15.34 18.88 31.63
CA CYS A 511 15.20 19.90 32.67
C CYS A 511 14.28 19.38 33.79
N PHE A 512 14.80 19.40 35.01
CA PHE A 512 14.10 19.00 36.23
C PHE A 512 13.74 20.24 37.06
N ALA A 513 12.92 20.05 38.09
CA ALA A 513 12.70 21.10 39.08
C ALA A 513 13.98 21.42 39.88
N ASP A 514 14.11 22.67 40.34
CA ASP A 514 15.25 23.11 41.15
C ASP A 514 15.42 22.28 42.44
N SER A 515 14.33 21.77 43.00
CA SER A 515 14.35 20.86 44.16
C SER A 515 15.07 19.55 43.86
N PHE A 516 14.91 18.98 42.66
CA PHE A 516 15.63 17.78 42.25
C PHE A 516 17.13 18.06 42.12
N LEU A 517 17.50 19.18 41.50
CA LEU A 517 18.90 19.55 41.29
C LEU A 517 19.65 19.82 42.59
N ARG A 518 18.96 20.36 43.60
CA ARG A 518 19.55 20.69 44.90
C ARG A 518 19.57 19.51 45.87
N ASP A 519 18.46 18.76 45.94
CA ASP A 519 18.21 17.83 47.05
C ASP A 519 18.42 16.36 46.68
N VAL A 520 18.50 16.03 45.38
CA VAL A 520 18.49 14.63 44.90
C VAL A 520 19.65 14.33 43.95
N PHE A 521 19.94 15.23 43.02
CA PHE A 521 20.98 15.06 42.03
C PHE A 521 22.37 15.13 42.68
N LEU A 522 23.17 14.09 42.45
CA LEU A 522 24.59 14.04 42.78
C LEU A 522 25.32 13.44 41.57
N GLU A 523 26.50 13.98 41.25
CA GLU A 523 27.28 13.49 40.12
C GLU A 523 27.68 12.02 40.35
N LYS A 524 27.54 11.19 39.30
CA LYS A 524 27.71 9.71 39.33
C LYS A 524 26.67 8.92 40.13
N ARG A 525 25.64 9.57 40.70
CA ARG A 525 24.52 8.86 41.28
C ARG A 525 23.73 8.12 40.19
N ARG A 526 23.22 6.94 40.54
CA ARG A 526 22.46 6.07 39.64
C ARG A 526 20.96 6.24 39.82
N PHE A 527 20.24 6.24 38.70
CA PHE A 527 18.81 6.46 38.63
C PHE A 527 18.12 5.37 37.79
N ASN A 528 16.95 4.95 38.23
CA ASN A 528 16.00 4.22 37.40
C ASN A 528 15.25 5.23 36.53
N VAL A 529 15.20 4.96 35.22
CA VAL A 529 14.60 5.83 34.21
C VAL A 529 13.38 5.16 33.63
N ARG A 530 12.26 5.88 33.61
CA ARG A 530 11.00 5.45 33.03
C ARG A 530 10.57 6.42 31.95
N PHE A 531 10.39 5.91 30.73
CA PHE A 531 9.91 6.73 29.62
C PHE A 531 8.39 6.84 29.68
N THR A 532 7.84 7.99 29.28
CA THR A 532 6.40 8.23 29.27
C THR A 532 5.95 8.79 27.93
N VAL A 533 4.69 8.52 27.57
CA VAL A 533 4.10 9.01 26.33
C VAL A 533 3.79 10.49 26.46
N ASN A 534 4.21 11.28 25.47
CA ASN A 534 3.80 12.67 25.37
C ASN A 534 2.35 12.76 24.91
N ARG A 535 1.48 13.17 25.83
CA ARG A 535 0.04 13.24 25.64
C ARG A 535 -0.40 14.49 24.86
N SER A 536 0.51 15.37 24.43
CA SER A 536 0.16 16.62 23.72
C SER A 536 -0.66 16.35 22.46
N ALA A 537 -0.20 15.41 21.61
CA ALA A 537 -0.89 15.06 20.37
C ALA A 537 -2.22 14.34 20.65
N PHE A 538 -2.22 13.38 21.58
CA PHE A 538 -3.44 12.70 22.02
C PHE A 538 -4.47 13.68 22.57
N ASN A 539 -4.08 14.62 23.43
CA ASN A 539 -4.97 15.64 23.95
C ASN A 539 -5.54 16.52 22.83
N LEU A 540 -4.74 16.94 21.85
CA LEU A 540 -5.25 17.71 20.70
C LEU A 540 -6.30 16.91 19.90
N MET A 541 -6.01 15.64 19.62
CA MET A 541 -6.94 14.75 18.91
C MET A 541 -8.22 14.49 19.71
N GLN A 542 -8.11 14.21 21.02
CA GLN A 542 -9.27 14.03 21.91
C GLN A 542 -10.14 15.29 21.96
N ASN A 543 -9.53 16.47 22.09
CA ASN A 543 -10.27 17.75 22.05
C ASN A 543 -10.89 18.00 20.67
N ALA A 544 -10.25 17.61 19.58
CA ALA A 544 -10.83 17.68 18.24
C ALA A 544 -12.05 16.76 18.12
N LEU A 545 -11.99 15.54 18.65
CA LEU A 545 -13.11 14.60 18.66
C LEU A 545 -14.29 15.07 19.54
N VAL A 546 -14.02 15.69 20.69
CA VAL A 546 -15.08 16.34 21.50
C VAL A 546 -15.81 17.42 20.72
N ARG A 547 -15.10 18.17 19.86
CA ARG A 547 -15.70 19.16 18.95
C ARG A 547 -16.39 18.49 17.76
N ALA A 548 -15.82 17.42 17.21
CA ALA A 548 -16.36 16.71 16.07
C ALA A 548 -17.77 16.15 16.33
N GLY A 549 -18.10 15.81 17.58
CA GLY A 549 -19.44 15.40 17.97
C GLY A 549 -20.51 16.50 17.94
N LYS A 550 -20.13 17.77 17.71
CA LYS A 550 -21.04 18.93 17.66
C LYS A 550 -21.14 19.46 16.23
N SER A 551 -22.34 19.48 15.64
CA SER A 551 -22.55 19.94 14.26
C SER A 551 -22.18 21.42 14.02
N SER A 552 -22.21 22.24 15.08
CA SER A 552 -21.73 23.62 15.02
C SER A 552 -20.22 23.74 14.78
N SER A 553 -19.46 22.73 15.18
CA SER A 553 -18.00 22.69 15.07
C SER A 553 -17.52 21.85 13.89
N LEU A 554 -18.26 20.83 13.48
CA LEU A 554 -17.96 20.03 12.30
C LEU A 554 -19.24 19.68 11.54
N SER A 555 -19.30 19.95 10.24
CA SER A 555 -20.43 19.53 9.42
C SER A 555 -20.58 18.00 9.41
N PRO A 556 -21.74 17.43 9.76
CA PRO A 556 -21.97 15.97 9.72
C PRO A 556 -21.65 15.36 8.36
N SER A 557 -22.00 16.07 7.27
CA SER A 557 -21.81 15.63 5.89
C SER A 557 -20.35 15.38 5.51
N LEU A 558 -19.39 15.97 6.24
CA LEU A 558 -17.97 15.75 5.99
C LEU A 558 -17.47 14.38 6.47
N VAL A 559 -18.14 13.78 7.45
CA VAL A 559 -17.68 12.55 8.13
C VAL A 559 -18.65 11.41 7.93
N LEU A 560 -19.95 11.70 8.06
CA LEU A 560 -21.05 10.76 7.92
C LEU A 560 -22.01 11.34 6.87
N PRO A 561 -21.64 11.32 5.58
CA PRO A 561 -22.56 11.71 4.53
C PRO A 561 -23.74 10.73 4.56
N GLY A 562 -24.87 11.17 5.11
CA GLY A 562 -26.10 10.37 5.11
C GLY A 562 -26.52 10.03 3.68
N ILE A 563 -27.31 8.96 3.54
CA ILE A 563 -28.01 8.66 2.29
C ILE A 563 -29.21 9.61 2.23
N ASP A 564 -29.01 10.86 1.80
CA ASP A 564 -30.13 11.71 1.38
C ASP A 564 -30.08 11.88 -0.14
N PRO A 565 -30.79 11.01 -0.90
CA PRO A 565 -30.78 11.03 -2.36
C PRO A 565 -31.33 12.33 -2.95
N PHE A 566 -32.06 13.13 -2.16
CA PHE A 566 -32.69 14.38 -2.62
C PHE A 566 -31.79 15.62 -2.57
N MET A 567 -30.60 15.52 -1.95
CA MET A 567 -29.67 16.65 -1.79
C MET A 567 -28.43 16.59 -2.70
N LEU A 568 -28.27 15.54 -3.50
CA LEU A 568 -27.13 15.40 -4.40
C LEU A 568 -27.45 16.09 -5.75
N PRO A 569 -26.80 17.21 -6.13
CA PRO A 569 -26.90 17.73 -7.49
C PRO A 569 -26.62 16.62 -8.51
N ALA A 570 -27.46 16.53 -9.54
CA ALA A 570 -27.22 15.64 -10.67
C ALA A 570 -25.80 15.88 -11.20
N GLY A 571 -24.98 14.82 -11.26
CA GLY A 571 -23.66 14.89 -11.86
C GLY A 571 -23.78 15.47 -13.26
N LEU A 572 -23.08 16.58 -13.52
CA LEU A 572 -23.16 17.21 -14.83
C LEU A 572 -22.53 16.30 -15.90
N PRO A 573 -23.10 16.27 -17.11
CA PRO A 573 -22.52 15.52 -18.21
C PRO A 573 -21.11 16.02 -18.54
N PHE A 574 -20.22 15.06 -18.84
CA PHE A 574 -18.81 15.22 -19.22
C PHE A 574 -18.62 15.88 -20.60
N ARG A 575 -19.42 16.88 -20.98
CA ARG A 575 -19.11 17.68 -22.16
C ARG A 575 -18.21 18.84 -21.72
N GLU A 576 -16.99 18.89 -22.25
CA GLU A 576 -16.37 20.19 -22.48
C GLU A 576 -17.45 21.04 -23.17
N PRO A 577 -17.82 22.21 -22.63
CA PRO A 577 -18.76 23.06 -23.32
C PRO A 577 -18.22 23.28 -24.74
N PRO A 578 -19.06 23.12 -25.77
CA PRO A 578 -18.66 23.38 -27.14
C PRO A 578 -18.32 24.87 -27.25
N GLY A 579 -17.03 25.18 -27.11
CA GLY A 579 -16.50 26.55 -27.06
C GLY A 579 -15.95 26.94 -25.69
N GLY A 580 -14.64 26.76 -25.51
CA GLY A 580 -13.82 27.56 -24.59
C GLY A 580 -14.00 27.33 -23.09
N ASP A 581 -12.96 27.66 -22.34
CA ASP A 581 -12.93 27.59 -20.87
C ASP A 581 -14.19 28.17 -20.23
N ILE A 582 -14.83 27.39 -19.35
CA ILE A 582 -15.91 27.88 -18.48
C ILE A 582 -15.38 29.10 -17.73
N CYS A 583 -16.01 30.26 -17.98
CA CYS A 583 -15.62 31.57 -17.47
C CYS A 583 -15.58 31.60 -15.94
N LEU A 584 -14.38 31.54 -15.34
CA LEU A 584 -14.15 31.73 -13.89
C LEU A 584 -12.89 32.57 -13.59
N GLY A 585 -12.33 33.28 -14.58
CA GLY A 585 -11.34 34.33 -14.33
C GLY A 585 -11.98 35.59 -13.73
N ARG A 586 -11.18 36.44 -13.04
CA ARG A 586 -11.61 37.74 -12.48
C ARG A 586 -12.36 38.67 -13.45
N SER A 587 -12.24 38.42 -14.76
CA SER A 587 -12.82 39.21 -15.85
C SER A 587 -13.65 38.38 -16.83
N GLY A 588 -14.07 37.16 -16.45
CA GLY A 588 -14.82 36.25 -17.34
C GLY A 588 -14.00 35.62 -18.47
N GLY A 589 -12.66 35.76 -18.46
CA GLY A 589 -11.75 35.12 -19.41
C GLY A 589 -11.30 33.70 -19.02
N PRO A 590 -10.56 33.00 -19.90
CA PRO A 590 -10.07 31.65 -19.68
C PRO A 590 -9.10 31.54 -18.49
N LEU A 591 -9.06 30.39 -17.82
CA LEU A 591 -8.14 30.15 -16.71
C LEU A 591 -6.69 30.16 -17.21
N VAL A 592 -5.85 30.98 -16.58
CA VAL A 592 -4.42 31.00 -16.84
C VAL A 592 -3.74 29.93 -15.98
N TRP A 593 -3.58 28.75 -16.55
CA TRP A 593 -2.90 27.61 -15.92
C TRP A 593 -1.46 27.97 -15.54
N GLN A 594 -1.11 27.78 -14.26
CA GLN A 594 0.25 28.01 -13.79
C GLN A 594 1.12 26.80 -14.11
N HIS A 595 0.57 25.60 -13.96
CA HIS A 595 1.15 24.36 -14.45
C HIS A 595 0.64 24.05 -15.86
N LYS A 596 1.47 24.33 -16.88
CA LYS A 596 1.08 24.19 -18.30
C LYS A 596 0.80 22.74 -18.71
N ASP A 597 1.50 21.80 -18.10
CA ASP A 597 1.50 20.39 -18.51
C ASP A 597 0.49 19.53 -17.72
N LEU A 598 -0.54 20.14 -17.12
CA LEU A 598 -1.61 19.36 -16.49
C LEU A 598 -2.45 18.66 -17.55
N ASN A 599 -2.78 17.39 -17.32
CA ASN A 599 -3.68 16.63 -18.18
C ASN A 599 -5.17 16.96 -17.93
N ALA A 600 -6.04 16.35 -18.72
CA ALA A 600 -7.49 16.56 -18.64
C ALA A 600 -8.09 16.22 -17.26
N GLU A 601 -7.67 15.11 -16.65
CA GLU A 601 -8.16 14.67 -15.33
C GLU A 601 -7.76 15.65 -14.22
N GLN A 602 -6.51 16.11 -14.24
CA GLN A 602 -5.99 17.09 -13.29
C GLN A 602 -6.69 18.45 -13.47
N ARG A 603 -6.89 18.91 -14.72
CA ARG A 603 -7.63 20.14 -15.01
C ARG A 603 -9.10 20.05 -14.59
N LEU A 604 -9.73 18.88 -14.77
CA LEU A 604 -11.10 18.62 -14.30
C LEU A 604 -11.18 18.75 -12.77
N ALA A 605 -10.27 18.10 -12.05
CA ALA A 605 -10.21 18.20 -10.59
C ALA A 605 -10.08 19.66 -10.12
N VAL A 606 -9.20 20.44 -10.74
CA VAL A 606 -9.03 21.87 -10.44
C VAL A 606 -10.32 22.65 -10.71
N ARG A 607 -10.99 22.42 -11.84
CA ARG A 607 -12.25 23.09 -12.19
C ARG A 607 -13.37 22.78 -11.18
N GLU A 608 -13.53 21.53 -10.76
CA GLU A 608 -14.55 21.16 -9.77
C GLU A 608 -14.27 21.72 -8.37
N VAL A 609 -12.98 21.81 -7.99
CA VAL A 609 -12.59 22.49 -6.75
C VAL A 609 -12.96 23.98 -6.80
N LEU A 610 -12.68 24.66 -7.92
CA LEU A 610 -13.04 26.07 -8.11
C LEU A 610 -14.55 26.30 -8.13
N ARG A 611 -15.30 25.41 -8.79
CA ARG A 611 -16.76 25.44 -8.89
C ARG A 611 -17.42 25.29 -7.53
N GLY A 612 -16.87 24.43 -6.66
CA GLY A 612 -17.32 24.28 -5.29
C GLY A 612 -18.68 23.58 -5.11
N ALA A 613 -19.22 22.95 -6.16
CA ALA A 613 -20.53 22.29 -6.14
C ALA A 613 -20.58 20.99 -5.30
N HIS A 614 -19.41 20.50 -4.87
CA HIS A 614 -19.28 19.36 -3.98
C HIS A 614 -19.73 19.66 -2.54
N ALA A 615 -19.70 20.93 -2.11
CA ALA A 615 -20.09 21.30 -0.76
C ALA A 615 -21.58 20.96 -0.51
N PRO A 616 -21.94 20.40 0.67
CA PRO A 616 -21.14 20.30 1.90
C PRO A 616 -20.28 19.04 2.04
N LEU A 617 -20.21 18.19 1.01
CA LEU A 617 -19.39 16.98 0.99
C LEU A 617 -17.92 17.30 0.63
N PRO A 618 -16.94 16.50 1.08
CA PRO A 618 -15.56 16.70 0.65
C PRO A 618 -15.38 16.32 -0.83
N TYR A 619 -14.57 17.07 -1.56
CA TYR A 619 -14.12 16.68 -2.90
C TYR A 619 -12.90 15.78 -2.82
N LEU A 620 -12.95 14.60 -3.43
CA LEU A 620 -11.86 13.61 -3.38
C LEU A 620 -11.02 13.63 -4.67
N ILE A 621 -9.71 13.87 -4.53
CA ILE A 621 -8.72 13.67 -5.59
C ILE A 621 -8.00 12.36 -5.31
N PHE A 622 -8.46 11.30 -5.94
CA PHE A 622 -7.86 9.97 -5.83
C PHE A 622 -6.80 9.79 -6.92
N GLY A 623 -5.62 9.29 -6.57
CA GLY A 623 -4.58 9.06 -7.57
C GLY A 623 -3.47 8.15 -7.07
N PRO A 624 -3.06 7.14 -7.85
CA PRO A 624 -1.91 6.30 -7.49
C PRO A 624 -0.58 7.05 -7.36
N PRO A 625 0.52 6.40 -6.93
CA PRO A 625 1.83 7.05 -6.88
C PRO A 625 2.20 7.63 -8.25
N GLY A 626 2.75 8.84 -8.28
CA GLY A 626 3.24 9.46 -9.51
C GLY A 626 2.18 10.08 -10.44
N THR A 627 0.90 10.13 -10.05
CA THR A 627 -0.16 10.73 -10.90
C THR A 627 -0.37 12.25 -10.71
N GLY A 628 0.48 12.88 -9.89
CA GLY A 628 0.47 14.33 -9.70
C GLY A 628 -0.60 14.86 -8.74
N LYS A 629 -1.11 14.05 -7.79
CA LYS A 629 -2.08 14.48 -6.76
C LYS A 629 -1.73 15.82 -6.11
N THR A 630 -0.53 15.93 -5.53
CA THR A 630 -0.07 17.15 -4.86
C THR A 630 0.04 18.32 -5.82
N SER A 631 0.55 18.10 -7.05
CA SER A 631 0.61 19.15 -8.09
C SER A 631 -0.78 19.67 -8.47
N THR A 632 -1.76 18.78 -8.59
CA THR A 632 -3.17 19.14 -8.84
C THR A 632 -3.76 19.95 -7.69
N LEU A 633 -3.51 19.54 -6.43
CA LEU A 633 -3.97 20.24 -5.24
C LEU A 633 -3.34 21.64 -5.12
N VAL A 634 -2.04 21.75 -5.41
CA VAL A 634 -1.30 23.02 -5.43
C VAL A 634 -1.80 23.93 -6.55
N GLU A 635 -2.07 23.41 -7.75
CA GLU A 635 -2.68 24.20 -8.83
C GLU A 635 -4.05 24.71 -8.41
N ALA A 636 -4.90 23.86 -7.81
CA ALA A 636 -6.21 24.28 -7.32
C ALA A 636 -6.09 25.41 -6.28
N ALA A 637 -5.13 25.32 -5.35
CA ALA A 637 -4.83 26.37 -4.39
C ALA A 637 -4.41 27.68 -5.08
N LYS A 638 -3.50 27.61 -6.07
CA LYS A 638 -3.06 28.78 -6.86
C LYS A 638 -4.24 29.44 -7.59
N GLN A 639 -5.06 28.65 -8.25
CA GLN A 639 -6.22 29.16 -8.98
C GLN A 639 -7.23 29.82 -8.02
N LEU A 640 -7.53 29.22 -6.86
CA LEU A 640 -8.39 29.81 -5.84
C LEU A 640 -7.87 31.18 -5.36
N LEU A 641 -6.55 31.32 -5.19
CA LEU A 641 -5.94 32.57 -4.74
C LEU A 641 -6.00 33.67 -5.81
N LEU A 642 -5.86 33.29 -7.07
CA LEU A 642 -5.85 34.18 -8.25
C LEU A 642 -7.26 34.65 -8.63
N THR A 643 -8.23 33.74 -8.63
CA THR A 643 -9.61 34.03 -9.06
C THR A 643 -10.43 34.70 -7.97
N SER A 644 -10.22 34.34 -6.71
CA SER A 644 -11.02 34.81 -5.57
C SER A 644 -10.15 35.53 -4.53
N PRO A 645 -10.12 36.88 -4.50
CA PRO A 645 -9.38 37.64 -3.49
C PRO A 645 -9.83 37.39 -2.05
N SER A 646 -11.09 36.99 -1.83
CA SER A 646 -11.62 36.64 -0.51
C SER A 646 -11.20 35.23 -0.05
N SER A 647 -10.69 34.38 -0.96
CA SER A 647 -10.28 33.03 -0.61
C SER A 647 -9.11 33.04 0.36
N ARG A 648 -9.31 32.29 1.45
CA ARG A 648 -8.34 31.96 2.50
C ARG A 648 -8.26 30.44 2.62
N LEU A 649 -7.05 29.91 2.58
CA LEU A 649 -6.78 28.48 2.44
C LEU A 649 -6.04 27.97 3.68
N LEU A 650 -6.49 26.84 4.20
CA LEU A 650 -5.73 26.01 5.13
C LEU A 650 -5.31 24.75 4.38
N LEU A 651 -4.00 24.55 4.18
CA LEU A 651 -3.47 23.32 3.60
C LEU A 651 -2.89 22.46 4.72
N VAL A 652 -3.23 21.17 4.75
CA VAL A 652 -2.76 20.25 5.78
C VAL A 652 -2.27 18.95 5.19
N ALA A 653 -1.32 18.33 5.89
CA ALA A 653 -0.84 16.99 5.60
C ALA A 653 -0.53 16.23 6.90
N PRO A 654 -0.47 14.88 6.89
CA PRO A 654 -0.16 14.09 8.09
C PRO A 654 1.28 14.30 8.56
N SER A 655 2.23 14.52 7.64
CA SER A 655 3.66 14.64 7.92
C SER A 655 4.21 16.04 7.69
N ASN A 656 5.31 16.37 8.39
CA ASN A 656 5.99 17.66 8.22
C ASN A 656 6.56 17.84 6.80
N SER A 657 7.16 16.79 6.23
CA SER A 657 7.74 16.84 4.88
C SER A 657 6.69 17.12 3.80
N ALA A 658 5.51 16.51 3.89
CA ALA A 658 4.41 16.80 2.97
C ALA A 658 3.90 18.24 3.13
N ALA A 659 3.75 18.73 4.36
CA ALA A 659 3.36 20.13 4.62
C ALA A 659 4.40 21.13 4.11
N ASP A 660 5.68 20.81 4.19
CA ASP A 660 6.75 21.65 3.66
C ASP A 660 6.74 21.68 2.12
N LEU A 661 6.54 20.52 1.49
CA LEU A 661 6.42 20.43 0.03
C LEU A 661 5.21 21.22 -0.48
N LEU A 662 4.09 21.25 0.25
CA LEU A 662 2.92 22.06 -0.09
C LEU A 662 3.25 23.56 -0.09
N ILE A 663 3.90 24.09 0.95
CA ILE A 663 4.21 25.53 1.02
C ILE A 663 5.26 25.93 -0.04
N GLN A 664 6.28 25.10 -0.29
CA GLN A 664 7.32 25.34 -1.29
C GLN A 664 6.75 25.30 -2.72
N SER A 665 5.92 24.29 -3.01
CA SER A 665 5.27 24.14 -4.32
C SER A 665 4.26 25.25 -4.59
N LEU A 666 3.60 25.75 -3.54
CA LEU A 666 2.68 26.87 -3.64
C LEU A 666 3.43 28.19 -3.89
N ALA A 667 4.56 28.42 -3.22
CA ALA A 667 5.35 29.64 -3.39
C ALA A 667 6.04 29.73 -4.77
N SER A 668 6.49 28.59 -5.31
CA SER A 668 7.12 28.49 -6.62
C SER A 668 6.11 28.61 -7.77
N THR A 669 6.54 29.17 -8.91
CA THR A 669 5.72 29.26 -10.13
C THR A 669 6.44 28.64 -11.32
N SER A 670 5.75 27.79 -12.09
CA SER A 670 6.32 27.15 -13.30
C SER A 670 6.11 28.02 -14.55
N GLY A 671 7.11 28.06 -15.46
CA GLY A 671 7.03 28.67 -16.81
C GLY A 671 7.96 29.87 -17.07
N ALA A 672 8.07 30.32 -18.33
CA ALA A 672 9.00 31.38 -18.80
C ALA A 672 8.86 32.77 -18.10
N ALA A 673 7.81 32.98 -17.30
CA ALA A 673 7.61 34.13 -16.41
C ALA A 673 7.83 33.75 -14.91
N ALA A 674 8.77 32.82 -14.64
CA ALA A 674 9.14 32.30 -13.33
C ALA A 674 9.85 33.32 -12.42
N THR A 675 10.00 34.57 -12.83
CA THR A 675 10.70 35.60 -12.08
C THR A 675 9.92 36.13 -10.87
N ARG A 676 8.65 35.75 -10.69
CA ARG A 676 7.79 36.22 -9.58
C ARG A 676 7.17 35.09 -8.76
N THR A 677 7.27 35.17 -7.43
CA THR A 677 6.59 34.28 -6.47
C THR A 677 5.07 34.49 -6.51
N MET A 678 4.28 33.54 -5.98
CA MET A 678 2.82 33.70 -5.92
C MET A 678 2.39 34.95 -5.15
N SER A 679 3.05 35.26 -4.04
CA SER A 679 2.81 36.51 -3.30
C SER A 679 3.11 37.76 -4.14
N GLN A 680 4.12 37.72 -5.02
CA GLN A 680 4.42 38.83 -5.94
C GLN A 680 3.40 38.94 -7.09
N ARG A 681 2.86 37.82 -7.59
CA ARG A 681 1.83 37.82 -8.65
C ARG A 681 0.49 38.39 -8.18
N LEU A 682 0.13 38.15 -6.91
CA LEU A 682 -1.08 38.69 -6.31
C LEU A 682 -0.95 40.19 -5.98
N GLY A 683 0.25 40.78 -6.11
CA GLY A 683 0.58 42.17 -5.78
C GLY A 683 1.32 42.31 -4.44
N PRO A 684 2.20 43.32 -4.27
CA PRO A 684 2.95 43.51 -3.03
C PRO A 684 2.02 43.68 -1.82
N GLY A 685 2.15 42.80 -0.81
CA GLY A 685 1.41 42.89 0.46
C GLY A 685 -0.02 42.34 0.44
N SER A 686 -0.48 41.72 -0.66
CA SER A 686 -1.87 41.24 -0.79
C SER A 686 -2.10 39.79 -0.30
N CYS A 687 -1.03 39.00 -0.15
CA CYS A 687 -1.10 37.60 0.23
C CYS A 687 0.15 37.15 1.00
N HIS A 688 0.02 36.99 2.31
CA HIS A 688 0.96 36.29 3.17
C HIS A 688 0.59 34.82 3.26
N MET A 689 1.64 34.00 3.30
CA MET A 689 1.59 32.57 3.53
C MET A 689 2.38 32.26 4.79
N MET A 690 1.91 31.30 5.58
CA MET A 690 2.58 30.88 6.81
C MET A 690 2.70 29.37 6.90
N ARG A 691 3.88 28.89 7.28
CA ARG A 691 4.12 27.50 7.68
C ARG A 691 4.07 27.41 9.21
N LEU A 692 3.02 26.76 9.72
CA LEU A 692 2.80 26.56 11.17
C LEU A 692 3.37 25.21 11.62
N CYS A 693 4.49 25.25 12.35
CA CYS A 693 5.18 24.08 12.88
C CYS A 693 4.86 23.83 14.35
N ALA A 694 4.89 22.57 14.76
CA ALA A 694 4.78 22.17 16.16
C ALA A 694 6.04 22.54 16.96
N TYR A 695 5.88 22.85 18.25
CA TYR A 695 7.00 23.19 19.15
C TYR A 695 8.06 22.08 19.28
N SER A 696 7.65 20.81 19.10
CA SER A 696 8.52 19.64 19.18
C SER A 696 9.38 19.43 17.93
N ARG A 697 9.10 20.15 16.84
CA ARG A 697 9.86 20.04 15.60
C ARG A 697 11.26 20.64 15.79
N PRO A 698 12.34 19.93 15.40
CA PRO A 698 13.69 20.53 15.38
C PRO A 698 13.83 21.55 14.26
N LEU A 699 14.44 22.73 14.53
CA LEU A 699 14.70 23.76 13.52
C LEU A 699 15.53 23.20 12.34
N LYS A 700 16.52 22.36 12.64
CA LYS A 700 17.39 21.69 11.65
C LYS A 700 16.63 20.81 10.64
N SER A 701 15.40 20.41 10.94
CA SER A 701 14.56 19.60 10.05
C SER A 701 13.79 20.42 9.01
N LEU A 702 13.85 21.76 9.06
CA LEU A 702 13.22 22.61 8.06
C LEU A 702 14.05 22.61 6.76
N PRO A 703 13.40 22.69 5.59
CA PRO A 703 14.06 23.03 4.35
C PRO A 703 14.83 24.35 4.47
N ARG A 704 15.94 24.45 3.73
CA ARG A 704 16.90 25.57 3.82
C ARG A 704 16.23 26.95 3.66
N ASP A 705 15.38 27.10 2.66
CA ASP A 705 14.65 28.33 2.39
C ASP A 705 13.74 28.73 3.56
N LEU A 706 12.99 27.79 4.15
CA LEU A 706 12.15 28.06 5.32
C LEU A 706 12.96 28.30 6.60
N LYS A 707 14.12 27.63 6.73
CA LYS A 707 15.02 27.79 7.87
C LYS A 707 15.66 29.19 7.88
N GLU A 708 16.23 29.63 6.76
CA GLU A 708 16.78 30.98 6.62
C GLU A 708 15.72 32.04 6.97
N GLN A 709 14.47 31.83 6.55
CA GLN A 709 13.35 32.70 6.94
C GLN A 709 13.05 32.71 8.44
N ALA A 710 13.05 31.53 9.07
CA ALA A 710 12.83 31.41 10.50
C ALA A 710 13.91 32.18 11.28
N GLU A 711 15.17 32.08 10.86
CA GLU A 711 16.32 32.72 11.53
C GLU A 711 16.34 34.25 11.33
N ASP A 712 16.09 34.74 10.11
CA ASP A 712 16.17 36.18 9.78
C ASP A 712 15.01 37.01 10.35
N HIS A 713 13.79 36.47 10.27
CA HIS A 713 12.58 37.23 10.58
C HIS A 713 11.98 36.89 11.95
N GLY A 714 12.08 35.64 12.39
CA GLY A 714 11.39 35.15 13.59
C GLY A 714 9.87 35.40 13.57
N LEU A 715 9.23 35.24 14.73
CA LEU A 715 7.79 35.43 14.93
C LEU A 715 7.48 36.93 15.09
N LYS A 716 7.65 37.70 14.01
CA LYS A 716 7.31 39.13 13.96
C LYS A 716 5.98 39.39 13.26
N PRO A 717 5.28 40.51 13.54
CA PRO A 717 4.09 40.93 12.80
C PRO A 717 4.32 40.89 11.29
N LEU A 718 3.28 40.50 10.54
CA LEU A 718 3.36 40.37 9.08
C LEU A 718 3.70 41.74 8.42
N GLY A 719 4.97 41.91 8.04
CA GLY A 719 5.51 43.10 7.38
C GLY A 719 5.29 43.09 5.86
N LYS A 720 5.98 43.97 5.10
CA LYS A 720 5.97 43.89 3.63
C LYS A 720 6.67 42.60 3.18
N PRO A 721 6.10 41.82 2.24
CA PRO A 721 6.73 40.58 1.76
C PRO A 721 8.04 40.90 1.02
N LYS A 722 9.19 40.65 1.64
CA LYS A 722 10.52 40.84 1.05
C LYS A 722 10.98 39.58 0.29
N GLY A 723 10.30 39.21 -0.80
CA GLY A 723 10.76 38.11 -1.68
C GLY A 723 10.80 36.70 -1.03
N HIS A 724 10.24 36.53 0.16
CA HIS A 724 10.28 35.29 0.92
C HIS A 724 9.21 34.27 0.49
N VAL A 725 9.52 32.98 0.72
CA VAL A 725 8.64 31.84 0.47
C VAL A 725 7.41 31.89 1.37
N ALA A 726 7.58 31.92 2.69
CA ALA A 726 6.50 32.02 3.67
C ALA A 726 7.03 32.46 5.04
N ALA A 727 6.15 33.01 5.88
CA ALA A 727 6.46 33.21 7.30
C ALA A 727 6.48 31.87 8.05
N VAL A 728 7.31 31.75 9.08
CA VAL A 728 7.38 30.56 9.94
C VAL A 728 7.17 31.01 11.39
N ASN A 729 6.46 30.21 12.18
CA ASN A 729 6.14 30.53 13.57
C ASN A 729 7.32 30.30 14.56
N TRP A 730 8.54 30.58 14.12
CA TRP A 730 9.75 30.41 14.92
C TRP A 730 10.03 31.63 15.78
N ASP A 731 10.20 31.45 17.07
CA ASP A 731 10.60 32.51 17.98
C ASP A 731 12.09 32.43 18.28
N SER A 732 12.83 33.48 17.90
CA SER A 732 14.29 33.53 18.02
C SER A 732 14.76 33.77 19.46
N GLU A 733 13.93 34.38 20.31
CA GLU A 733 14.25 34.62 21.72
C GLU A 733 14.19 33.31 22.52
N HIS A 734 13.14 32.53 22.31
CA HIS A 734 12.89 31.28 23.01
C HIS A 734 13.45 30.04 22.29
N GLN A 735 14.00 30.21 21.08
CA GLN A 735 14.51 29.13 20.22
C GLN A 735 13.50 27.98 20.06
N ALA A 736 12.24 28.34 19.76
CA ALA A 736 11.14 27.38 19.68
C ALA A 736 10.04 27.83 18.70
N PHE A 737 9.29 26.87 18.17
CA PHE A 737 8.06 27.20 17.44
C PHE A 737 6.94 27.51 18.44
N LEU A 738 6.44 28.73 18.42
CA LEU A 738 5.36 29.19 19.29
C LEU A 738 4.06 29.33 18.50
N VAL A 739 2.91 29.26 19.19
CA VAL A 739 1.61 29.50 18.55
C VAL A 739 1.51 31.00 18.25
N PRO A 740 1.28 31.41 16.98
CA PRO A 740 1.13 32.82 16.65
C PRO A 740 -0.07 33.46 17.38
N PRO A 741 0.01 34.76 17.73
CA PRO A 741 -1.09 35.47 18.37
C PRO A 741 -2.31 35.57 17.43
N LEU A 742 -3.50 35.67 18.00
CA LEU A 742 -4.76 35.66 17.24
C LEU A 742 -4.83 36.80 16.22
N GLU A 743 -4.31 37.98 16.57
CA GLU A 743 -4.27 39.15 15.71
C GLU A 743 -3.52 38.88 14.41
N MET A 744 -2.42 38.11 14.49
CA MET A 744 -1.63 37.70 13.32
C MET A 744 -2.37 36.65 12.49
N LEU A 745 -3.01 35.67 13.13
CA LEU A 745 -3.80 34.64 12.44
C LEU A 745 -5.05 35.22 11.76
N MET A 746 -5.60 36.30 12.32
CA MET A 746 -6.76 37.01 11.80
C MET A 746 -6.41 38.12 10.81
N ASP A 747 -5.12 38.39 10.57
CA ASP A 747 -4.68 39.37 9.56
C ASP A 747 -5.32 39.06 8.20
N PRO A 748 -6.07 40.00 7.58
CA PRO A 748 -6.73 39.79 6.30
C PRO A 748 -5.77 39.42 5.17
N ARG A 749 -4.50 39.85 5.28
CA ARG A 749 -3.45 39.56 4.30
C ARG A 749 -2.92 38.13 4.45
N LEU A 750 -3.09 37.48 5.61
CA LEU A 750 -2.74 36.06 5.79
C LEU A 750 -3.81 35.18 5.12
N ARG A 751 -3.56 34.86 3.86
CA ARG A 751 -4.50 34.10 3.02
C ARG A 751 -4.19 32.61 2.98
N VAL A 752 -2.98 32.20 3.35
CA VAL A 752 -2.58 30.79 3.33
C VAL A 752 -1.92 30.41 4.64
N VAL A 753 -2.39 29.32 5.26
CA VAL A 753 -1.73 28.65 6.38
C VAL A 753 -1.48 27.20 5.98
N VAL A 754 -0.26 26.72 6.21
CA VAL A 754 0.14 25.33 5.96
C VAL A 754 0.63 24.69 7.25
N ALA A 755 0.02 23.57 7.65
CA ALA A 755 0.30 22.91 8.93
C ALA A 755 0.26 21.38 8.78
N THR A 756 0.77 20.65 9.78
CA THR A 756 0.38 19.23 9.90
C THR A 756 -1.03 19.11 10.48
N CYS A 757 -1.73 18.01 10.24
CA CYS A 757 -3.11 17.81 10.73
C CYS A 757 -3.24 18.06 12.23
N VAL A 758 -2.34 17.50 13.05
CA VAL A 758 -2.32 17.72 14.51
C VAL A 758 -2.02 19.18 14.88
N THR A 759 -1.11 19.84 14.16
CA THR A 759 -0.74 21.24 14.44
C THR A 759 -1.89 22.19 14.08
N ALA A 760 -2.71 21.85 13.08
CA ALA A 760 -3.88 22.66 12.71
C ALA A 760 -4.88 22.82 13.85
N ALA A 761 -4.99 21.85 14.77
CA ALA A 761 -5.84 21.98 15.96
C ALA A 761 -5.45 23.18 16.84
N ARG A 762 -4.18 23.60 16.81
CA ARG A 762 -3.71 24.81 17.54
C ARG A 762 -4.41 26.08 17.07
N LEU A 763 -4.88 26.15 15.83
CA LEU A 763 -5.60 27.32 15.33
C LEU A 763 -6.90 27.54 16.13
N VAL A 764 -7.65 26.47 16.38
CA VAL A 764 -8.87 26.53 17.20
C VAL A 764 -8.53 26.94 18.64
N HIS A 765 -7.45 26.40 19.20
CA HIS A 765 -7.00 26.74 20.56
C HIS A 765 -6.50 28.20 20.66
N ALA A 766 -5.91 28.73 19.60
CA ALA A 766 -5.52 30.13 19.45
C ALA A 766 -6.74 31.07 19.29
N GLY A 767 -7.96 30.53 19.17
CA GLY A 767 -9.18 31.33 19.05
C GLY A 767 -9.61 31.62 17.61
N VAL A 768 -9.02 30.95 16.61
CA VAL A 768 -9.43 31.09 15.21
C VAL A 768 -10.86 30.55 15.05
N PRO A 769 -11.82 31.38 14.59
CA PRO A 769 -13.20 30.95 14.44
C PRO A 769 -13.41 30.05 13.21
N GLY A 770 -14.44 29.20 13.28
CA GLY A 770 -14.92 28.46 12.11
C GLY A 770 -15.31 29.42 10.97
N GLY A 771 -15.04 29.03 9.73
CA GLY A 771 -15.27 29.89 8.56
C GLY A 771 -14.16 30.92 8.27
N ARG A 772 -13.11 31.03 9.12
CA ARG A 772 -11.92 31.85 8.81
C ARG A 772 -11.26 31.43 7.49
N PHE A 773 -11.28 30.14 7.19
CA PHE A 773 -10.80 29.59 5.93
C PHE A 773 -11.99 29.30 5.03
N SER A 774 -11.90 29.73 3.77
CA SER A 774 -12.88 29.39 2.74
C SER A 774 -12.74 27.93 2.28
N HIS A 775 -11.51 27.41 2.30
CA HIS A 775 -11.18 26.05 1.87
C HIS A 775 -10.17 25.40 2.82
N ILE A 776 -10.37 24.12 3.09
CA ILE A 776 -9.40 23.25 3.75
C ILE A 776 -8.98 22.18 2.73
N LEU A 777 -7.69 22.15 2.39
CA LEU A 777 -7.12 21.24 1.42
C LEU A 777 -6.21 20.24 2.16
N VAL A 778 -6.54 18.96 2.09
CA VAL A 778 -5.82 17.88 2.76
C VAL A 778 -5.03 17.11 1.72
N ASP A 779 -3.71 17.04 1.85
CA ASP A 779 -2.86 16.13 1.06
C ASP A 779 -2.56 14.86 1.87
N GLU A 780 -2.24 13.77 1.17
CA GLU A 780 -1.99 12.43 1.76
C GLU A 780 -3.11 11.96 2.71
N ALA A 781 -4.37 12.27 2.38
CA ALA A 781 -5.53 11.97 3.23
C ALA A 781 -5.74 10.45 3.47
N GLY A 782 -5.25 9.60 2.57
CA GLY A 782 -5.28 8.14 2.72
C GLY A 782 -4.36 7.60 3.83
N HIS A 783 -3.37 8.38 4.26
CA HIS A 783 -2.40 8.00 5.30
C HIS A 783 -2.83 8.46 6.70
N ALA A 784 -3.76 9.41 6.81
CA ALA A 784 -4.22 9.92 8.11
C ALA A 784 -5.30 9.02 8.73
N GLU A 785 -5.13 8.65 10.00
CA GLU A 785 -6.23 8.12 10.81
C GLU A 785 -7.31 9.19 11.01
N GLU A 786 -8.55 8.77 11.24
CA GLU A 786 -9.67 9.70 11.37
C GLU A 786 -9.48 10.71 12.52
N PRO A 787 -9.05 10.34 13.74
CA PRO A 787 -8.79 11.30 14.82
C PRO A 787 -7.77 12.38 14.45
N LEU A 788 -6.69 11.99 13.76
CA LEU A 788 -5.67 12.90 13.28
C LEU A 788 -6.25 13.90 12.27
N LEU A 789 -7.05 13.42 11.32
CA LEU A 789 -7.67 14.29 10.33
C LEU A 789 -8.69 15.25 10.96
N MET A 790 -9.43 14.81 11.99
CA MET A 790 -10.37 15.66 12.74
C MET A 790 -9.70 16.90 13.36
N CYS A 791 -8.41 16.84 13.71
CA CYS A 791 -7.67 18.00 14.21
C CYS A 791 -7.67 19.19 13.24
N SER A 792 -7.74 18.91 11.93
CA SER A 792 -7.74 19.93 10.89
C SER A 792 -9.13 20.41 10.47
N LEU A 793 -10.19 19.67 10.85
CA LEU A 793 -11.57 19.95 10.42
C LEU A 793 -12.44 20.47 11.57
N ALA A 794 -12.37 19.84 12.74
CA ALA A 794 -13.27 20.12 13.85
C ALA A 794 -12.98 21.47 14.50
N GLY A 795 -13.98 22.36 14.49
CA GLY A 795 -13.88 23.75 14.92
C GLY A 795 -13.61 24.73 13.78
N LEU A 796 -13.11 24.26 12.63
CA LEU A 796 -12.80 25.09 11.46
C LEU A 796 -13.84 24.95 10.34
N ALA A 797 -14.42 23.75 10.17
CA ALA A 797 -15.38 23.39 9.13
C ALA A 797 -16.77 23.00 9.69
N GLY A 798 -17.34 23.85 10.56
CA GLY A 798 -18.69 23.66 11.12
C GLY A 798 -19.80 23.76 10.07
N ALA A 799 -20.99 23.23 10.34
CA ALA A 799 -22.09 23.17 9.37
C ALA A 799 -22.50 24.53 8.77
N LYS A 800 -22.42 25.61 9.57
CA LYS A 800 -22.76 26.99 9.14
C LYS A 800 -21.56 27.79 8.62
N SER A 801 -20.37 27.19 8.54
CA SER A 801 -19.14 27.90 8.20
C SER A 801 -18.97 28.20 6.72
N GLY A 802 -19.66 27.46 5.83
CA GLY A 802 -19.47 27.54 4.38
C GLY A 802 -18.10 27.06 3.88
N VAL A 803 -17.29 26.44 4.75
CA VAL A 803 -15.96 25.93 4.41
C VAL A 803 -16.07 24.75 3.45
N ARG A 804 -15.31 24.78 2.36
CA ARG A 804 -15.20 23.67 1.41
C ARG A 804 -13.98 22.81 1.73
N VAL A 805 -14.13 21.48 1.65
CA VAL A 805 -13.07 20.55 1.99
C VAL A 805 -12.67 19.75 0.76
N VAL A 806 -11.37 19.66 0.49
CA VAL A 806 -10.79 18.86 -0.59
C VAL A 806 -9.79 17.90 0.00
N MET A 807 -9.84 16.61 -0.36
CA MET A 807 -8.93 15.58 0.12
C MET A 807 -8.24 14.90 -1.05
N ALA A 808 -6.92 15.01 -1.12
CA ALA A 808 -6.09 14.29 -2.06
C ALA A 808 -5.39 13.12 -1.36
N GLY A 809 -5.37 11.95 -1.99
CA GLY A 809 -4.72 10.78 -1.41
C GLY A 809 -4.89 9.50 -2.21
N ASP A 810 -4.38 8.40 -1.66
CA ASP A 810 -4.49 7.06 -2.23
C ASP A 810 -4.73 6.03 -1.12
N PRO A 811 -5.94 5.47 -0.98
CA PRO A 811 -6.24 4.44 0.01
C PRO A 811 -5.56 3.09 -0.27
N LYS A 812 -4.87 2.92 -1.42
CA LYS A 812 -4.10 1.71 -1.74
C LYS A 812 -2.61 1.83 -1.38
N GLN A 813 -2.17 3.00 -0.91
CA GLN A 813 -0.83 3.21 -0.37
C GLN A 813 -0.77 2.92 1.14
N LEU A 814 0.28 3.38 1.83
CA LEU A 814 0.42 3.25 3.27
C LEU A 814 -0.77 3.92 3.98
N GLY A 815 -1.57 3.10 4.65
CA GLY A 815 -2.60 3.57 5.57
C GLY A 815 -2.03 4.00 6.93
N PRO A 816 -2.89 4.42 7.86
CA PRO A 816 -2.49 4.83 9.19
C PRO A 816 -1.72 3.74 9.96
N ILE A 817 -0.69 4.17 10.71
CA ILE A 817 0.11 3.28 11.56
C ILE A 817 -0.56 3.20 12.93
N ILE A 818 -1.29 2.12 13.17
CA ILE A 818 -1.98 1.83 14.43
C ILE A 818 -1.26 0.69 15.17
N LEU A 819 -0.80 0.95 16.40
CA LEU A 819 -0.10 0.00 17.26
C LEU A 819 -1.07 -0.94 17.96
N SER A 820 -2.19 -0.42 18.46
CA SER A 820 -3.19 -1.21 19.18
C SER A 820 -3.87 -2.18 18.23
N LEU A 821 -3.54 -3.48 18.38
CA LEU A 821 -4.16 -4.54 17.57
C LEU A 821 -5.68 -4.58 17.73
N PHE A 822 -6.20 -4.17 18.89
CA PHE A 822 -7.63 -4.04 19.13
C PHE A 822 -8.21 -2.88 18.31
N ALA A 823 -7.63 -1.68 18.43
CA ALA A 823 -8.11 -0.50 17.71
C ALA A 823 -8.00 -0.70 16.19
N LYS A 824 -6.95 -1.38 15.73
CA LYS A 824 -6.73 -1.80 14.35
C LYS A 824 -7.77 -2.83 13.88
N LYS A 825 -7.70 -4.07 14.37
CA LYS A 825 -8.48 -5.20 13.82
C LYS A 825 -9.97 -5.12 14.13
N TYR A 826 -10.34 -4.67 15.32
CA TYR A 826 -11.73 -4.62 15.78
C TYR A 826 -12.34 -3.22 15.62
N GLY A 827 -11.56 -2.19 15.99
CA GLY A 827 -11.96 -0.80 15.87
C GLY A 827 -11.91 -0.23 14.44
N GLY A 828 -11.10 -0.79 13.55
CA GLY A 828 -10.91 -0.28 12.19
C GLY A 828 -10.28 1.11 12.15
N LEU A 829 -9.45 1.46 13.14
CA LEU A 829 -8.73 2.74 13.18
C LEU A 829 -7.65 2.83 12.08
N ASP A 830 -7.26 1.70 11.50
CA ASP A 830 -6.34 1.60 10.36
C ASP A 830 -6.98 1.94 9.01
N VAL A 831 -8.25 2.34 9.01
CA VAL A 831 -8.97 2.80 7.83
C VAL A 831 -9.07 4.31 7.90
N SER A 832 -8.55 4.99 6.88
CA SER A 832 -8.63 6.45 6.80
C SER A 832 -10.06 6.91 6.49
N LEU A 833 -10.36 8.19 6.79
CA LEU A 833 -11.63 8.79 6.40
C LEU A 833 -11.84 8.70 4.88
N MET A 834 -10.79 8.95 4.10
CA MET A 834 -10.84 8.86 2.65
C MET A 834 -11.21 7.46 2.18
N GLU A 835 -10.56 6.43 2.71
CA GLU A 835 -10.88 5.03 2.38
C GLU A 835 -12.32 4.69 2.75
N ARG A 836 -12.79 5.08 3.94
CA ARG A 836 -14.17 4.84 4.38
C ARG A 836 -15.21 5.53 3.48
N LEU A 837 -14.94 6.76 3.03
CA LEU A 837 -15.82 7.49 2.11
C LEU A 837 -15.88 6.82 0.73
N LEU A 838 -14.78 6.23 0.28
CA LEU A 838 -14.69 5.52 -1.01
C LEU A 838 -15.32 4.12 -0.97
N ASP A 839 -15.28 3.45 0.19
CA ASP A 839 -15.82 2.10 0.39
C ASP A 839 -17.34 2.07 0.65
N ALA A 840 -17.96 3.20 1.02
CA ALA A 840 -19.37 3.27 1.39
C ALA A 840 -20.28 2.79 0.24
N SER A 841 -20.87 1.60 0.42
CA SER A 841 -21.64 0.86 -0.59
C SER A 841 -22.86 1.60 -1.13
N ASP A 842 -23.31 2.65 -0.44
CA ASP A 842 -24.48 3.47 -0.80
C ASP A 842 -24.21 5.00 -0.75
N GLY A 843 -22.93 5.43 -0.77
CA GLY A 843 -22.51 6.84 -0.67
C GLY A 843 -22.36 7.61 -2.01
N PRO A 844 -22.22 8.95 -1.96
CA PRO A 844 -22.14 9.82 -3.15
C PRO A 844 -20.85 9.65 -3.98
N TYR A 845 -19.87 8.90 -3.45
CA TYR A 845 -18.58 8.60 -4.08
C TYR A 845 -18.60 7.30 -4.89
N ILE A 846 -19.74 6.62 -4.96
CA ILE A 846 -19.87 5.37 -5.71
C ILE A 846 -19.66 5.60 -7.21
N ARG A 847 -18.96 4.63 -7.80
CA ARG A 847 -18.87 4.40 -9.24
C ARG A 847 -20.26 4.18 -9.84
N GLN A 848 -20.91 5.23 -10.35
CA GLN A 848 -22.06 5.03 -11.23
C GLN A 848 -21.59 4.36 -12.52
N ILE A 849 -21.80 3.05 -12.64
CA ILE A 849 -21.69 2.33 -13.91
C ILE A 849 -22.96 2.64 -14.70
N GLY A 850 -23.04 3.86 -15.26
CA GLY A 850 -24.13 4.26 -16.12
C GLY A 850 -23.99 3.64 -17.51
N ASN A 851 -25.09 3.09 -18.04
CA ASN A 851 -25.27 2.64 -19.43
C ASN A 851 -25.28 3.81 -20.44
N SER A 852 -24.40 4.80 -20.29
CA SER A 852 -24.27 5.89 -21.27
C SER A 852 -23.38 5.40 -22.42
N GLN A 853 -23.97 5.30 -23.61
CA GLN A 853 -23.29 5.11 -24.88
C GLN A 853 -22.00 5.95 -24.92
N GLN A 854 -20.86 5.29 -25.13
CA GLN A 854 -19.58 5.96 -25.32
C GLN A 854 -19.66 6.89 -26.55
N PRO A 855 -19.35 8.19 -26.45
CA PRO A 855 -19.18 9.03 -27.62
C PRO A 855 -17.91 8.59 -28.36
N THR A 856 -18.01 8.42 -29.68
CA THR A 856 -17.00 7.83 -30.57
C THR A 856 -15.80 8.74 -30.89
N SER A 857 -15.56 9.81 -30.13
CA SER A 857 -14.41 10.70 -30.38
C SER A 857 -14.07 11.53 -29.13
N GLY A 858 -13.26 10.96 -28.24
CA GLY A 858 -12.70 11.63 -27.06
C GLY A 858 -11.78 10.68 -26.27
N PRO A 859 -10.86 11.20 -25.43
CA PRO A 859 -9.97 10.36 -24.64
C PRO A 859 -10.77 9.43 -23.71
N VAL A 860 -10.38 8.16 -23.68
CA VAL A 860 -11.00 7.13 -22.82
C VAL A 860 -10.62 7.41 -21.37
N LEU A 861 -11.41 8.25 -20.68
CA LEU A 861 -11.28 8.46 -19.24
C LEU A 861 -11.88 7.26 -18.49
N GLY A 862 -11.17 6.77 -17.48
CA GLY A 862 -11.67 5.72 -16.60
C GLY A 862 -12.98 6.11 -15.91
N SER A 863 -13.75 5.09 -15.53
CA SER A 863 -15.15 5.16 -15.07
C SER A 863 -15.36 5.81 -13.69
N TYR A 864 -15.06 7.11 -13.52
CA TYR A 864 -15.25 7.86 -12.26
C TYR A 864 -15.76 9.31 -12.40
N PRO A 865 -16.69 9.70 -13.30
CA PRO A 865 -17.26 11.04 -13.23
C PRO A 865 -18.39 11.07 -12.19
N SER A 866 -18.04 11.31 -10.92
CA SER A 866 -18.98 11.79 -9.90
C SER A 866 -18.60 13.23 -9.55
N ALA A 867 -19.59 14.08 -9.24
CA ALA A 867 -19.36 15.50 -8.89
C ALA A 867 -18.49 15.69 -7.64
N TYR A 868 -18.15 14.61 -6.94
CA TYR A 868 -17.45 14.60 -5.66
C TYR A 868 -16.08 13.94 -5.71
N ILE A 869 -15.69 13.34 -6.84
CA ILE A 869 -14.42 12.62 -6.96
C ILE A 869 -13.82 12.73 -8.35
N THR A 870 -12.50 12.87 -8.43
CA THR A 870 -11.72 12.64 -9.65
C THR A 870 -10.61 11.64 -9.38
N LYS A 871 -10.48 10.65 -10.27
CA LYS A 871 -9.38 9.68 -10.28
C LYS A 871 -8.33 10.10 -11.31
N LEU A 872 -7.08 10.21 -10.89
CA LEU A 872 -5.93 10.49 -11.75
C LEU A 872 -5.28 9.17 -12.20
N LEU A 873 -5.12 8.96 -13.51
CA LEU A 873 -4.67 7.70 -14.11
C LEU A 873 -3.29 7.78 -14.77
N GLN A 874 -2.87 8.95 -15.25
CA GLN A 874 -1.59 9.10 -15.91
C GLN A 874 -0.44 9.17 -14.90
N ASN A 875 0.51 8.24 -14.97
CA ASN A 875 1.66 8.15 -14.10
C ASN A 875 2.88 8.82 -14.75
N TYR A 876 3.42 9.85 -14.09
CA TYR A 876 4.55 10.66 -14.56
C TYR A 876 5.88 10.33 -13.88
N ARG A 877 5.96 9.20 -13.17
CA ARG A 877 7.13 8.85 -12.33
C ARG A 877 7.90 7.64 -12.83
N SER A 878 7.20 6.60 -13.29
CA SER A 878 7.77 5.26 -13.41
C SER A 878 7.89 4.82 -14.86
N HIS A 879 8.97 4.08 -15.16
CA HIS A 879 9.10 3.32 -16.41
C HIS A 879 7.92 2.32 -16.55
N PRO A 880 7.39 2.06 -17.76
CA PRO A 880 6.26 1.15 -17.98
C PRO A 880 6.42 -0.23 -17.31
N ASP A 881 7.61 -0.82 -17.38
CA ASP A 881 7.88 -2.13 -16.75
C ASP A 881 7.85 -2.11 -15.22
N ILE A 882 8.28 -1.01 -14.61
CA ILE A 882 8.19 -0.80 -13.15
C ILE A 882 6.73 -0.60 -12.74
N LEU A 883 5.95 0.13 -13.55
CA LEU A 883 4.55 0.41 -13.28
C LEU A 883 3.63 -0.82 -13.49
N ARG A 884 4.01 -1.73 -14.38
CA ARG A 884 3.17 -2.88 -14.82
C ARG A 884 2.66 -3.72 -13.66
N VAL A 885 3.53 -4.09 -12.72
CA VAL A 885 3.18 -4.96 -11.58
C VAL A 885 2.24 -4.26 -10.59
N PRO A 886 2.55 -3.08 -10.02
CA PRO A 886 1.64 -2.40 -9.11
C PRO A 886 0.31 -2.02 -9.78
N ASN A 887 0.32 -1.65 -11.06
CA ASN A 887 -0.91 -1.36 -11.81
C ASN A 887 -1.85 -2.57 -11.91
N ALA A 888 -1.31 -3.76 -12.19
CA ALA A 888 -2.09 -4.98 -12.30
C ALA A 888 -2.64 -5.48 -10.95
N ILE A 889 -1.88 -5.32 -9.87
CA ILE A 889 -2.24 -5.85 -8.55
C ILE A 889 -3.21 -4.92 -7.81
N PHE A 890 -3.00 -3.60 -7.87
CA PHE A 890 -3.70 -2.65 -7.00
C PHE A 890 -4.70 -1.74 -7.74
N TYR A 891 -4.55 -1.58 -9.06
CA TYR A 891 -5.27 -0.55 -9.82
C TYR A 891 -5.99 -1.06 -11.07
N ASP A 892 -6.29 -2.36 -11.14
CA ASP A 892 -7.08 -2.99 -12.21
C ASP A 892 -6.54 -2.78 -13.64
N ASN A 893 -5.24 -2.49 -13.79
CA ASN A 893 -4.62 -2.06 -15.05
C ASN A 893 -5.18 -0.74 -15.63
N GLU A 894 -5.76 0.13 -14.81
CA GLU A 894 -6.30 1.42 -15.26
C GLU A 894 -5.20 2.50 -15.40
N LEU A 895 -4.01 2.33 -14.81
CA LEU A 895 -2.94 3.34 -14.90
C LEU A 895 -2.26 3.35 -16.27
N VAL A 896 -1.91 4.56 -16.71
CA VAL A 896 -1.25 4.81 -18.00
C VAL A 896 0.13 5.42 -17.77
N PRO A 897 1.23 4.81 -18.26
CA PRO A 897 2.55 5.44 -18.23
C PRO A 897 2.58 6.73 -19.07
N ALA A 898 3.01 7.83 -18.47
CA ALA A 898 3.10 9.16 -19.08
C ALA A 898 4.38 9.93 -18.67
N ALA A 899 5.33 9.26 -18.02
CA ALA A 899 6.60 9.85 -17.61
C ALA A 899 7.46 10.23 -18.82
N ASN A 900 8.27 11.28 -18.68
CA ASN A 900 9.21 11.69 -19.73
C ASN A 900 10.19 10.54 -20.03
N THR A 901 10.17 10.05 -21.27
CA THR A 901 11.00 8.94 -21.75
C THR A 901 12.48 9.17 -21.54
N ASP A 902 12.97 10.39 -21.70
CA ASP A 902 14.39 10.72 -21.55
C ASP A 902 14.85 10.49 -20.10
N ILE A 903 13.97 10.75 -19.13
CA ILE A 903 14.25 10.55 -17.70
C ILE A 903 14.16 9.06 -17.35
N ILE A 904 13.04 8.40 -17.69
CA ILE A 904 12.82 7.00 -17.30
C ILE A 904 13.73 6.01 -18.02
N ASN A 905 14.25 6.38 -19.19
CA ASN A 905 15.15 5.55 -19.99
C ASN A 905 16.64 5.89 -19.77
N SER A 906 16.94 6.95 -19.01
CA SER A 906 18.31 7.45 -18.81
C SER A 906 19.30 6.38 -18.33
N MET A 907 18.82 5.39 -17.59
CA MET A 907 19.62 4.31 -17.02
C MET A 907 19.59 3.00 -17.83
N LEU A 908 18.86 2.92 -18.95
CA LEU A 908 18.74 1.67 -19.73
C LEU A 908 20.08 1.17 -20.31
N GLN A 909 21.00 2.10 -20.58
CA GLN A 909 22.34 1.79 -21.10
C GLN A 909 23.37 1.59 -19.97
N TRP A 910 22.94 1.52 -18.72
CA TRP A 910 23.85 1.22 -17.62
C TRP A 910 24.39 -0.21 -17.75
N GLU A 911 25.71 -0.34 -17.83
CA GLU A 911 26.40 -1.62 -18.07
C GLU A 911 26.09 -2.70 -17.02
N GLY A 912 25.72 -2.31 -15.80
CA GLY A 912 25.35 -3.23 -14.71
C GLY A 912 23.92 -3.79 -14.81
N LEU A 913 23.09 -3.33 -15.76
CA LEU A 913 21.75 -3.88 -15.94
C LEU A 913 21.80 -5.25 -16.62
N PRO A 914 21.17 -6.29 -16.04
CA PRO A 914 21.08 -7.60 -16.68
C PRO A 914 20.21 -7.58 -17.95
N ASN A 915 19.34 -6.58 -18.09
CA ASN A 915 18.49 -6.38 -19.26
C ASN A 915 18.43 -4.89 -19.64
N PRO A 916 19.02 -4.47 -20.78
CA PRO A 916 19.08 -3.07 -21.18
C PRO A 916 17.73 -2.50 -21.67
N ARG A 917 16.63 -3.25 -21.55
CA ARG A 917 15.26 -2.79 -21.83
C ARG A 917 14.44 -2.52 -20.58
N VAL A 918 14.91 -2.98 -19.42
CA VAL A 918 14.16 -2.90 -18.16
C VAL A 918 15.08 -2.30 -17.09
N PRO A 919 14.80 -1.08 -16.58
CA PRO A 919 15.66 -0.41 -15.61
C PRO A 919 15.40 -0.95 -14.19
N MET A 920 15.48 -2.27 -14.03
CA MET A 920 15.24 -2.97 -12.77
C MET A 920 16.12 -4.22 -12.72
N MET A 921 16.80 -4.41 -11.59
CA MET A 921 17.53 -5.64 -11.27
C MET A 921 17.08 -6.14 -9.90
N MET A 922 16.96 -7.45 -9.76
CA MET A 922 16.75 -8.10 -8.48
C MET A 922 18.06 -8.80 -8.11
N HIS A 923 18.77 -8.25 -7.12
CA HIS A 923 20.03 -8.83 -6.66
C HIS A 923 19.74 -9.74 -5.46
N HIS A 924 20.05 -11.03 -5.60
CA HIS A 924 19.76 -12.04 -4.59
C HIS A 924 20.93 -12.14 -3.60
N ILE A 925 20.66 -11.98 -2.30
CA ILE A 925 21.66 -12.05 -1.24
C ILE A 925 21.26 -13.14 -0.26
N VAL A 926 22.17 -14.09 -0.04
CA VAL A 926 22.03 -15.11 1.01
C VAL A 926 22.78 -14.60 2.24
N GLY A 927 22.10 -13.76 3.03
CA GLY A 927 22.62 -13.18 4.27
C GLY A 927 21.97 -13.76 5.51
N LYS A 928 22.55 -13.42 6.67
CA LYS A 928 21.99 -13.73 7.98
C LYS A 928 21.44 -12.45 8.59
N ASP A 929 20.15 -12.49 8.94
CA ASP A 929 19.55 -11.41 9.72
C ASP A 929 20.06 -11.49 11.17
N THR A 930 20.53 -10.37 11.68
CA THR A 930 20.99 -10.19 13.06
C THR A 930 20.14 -9.12 13.73
N GLN A 931 20.05 -9.19 15.05
CA GLN A 931 19.30 -8.25 15.87
C GLN A 931 20.18 -7.90 17.08
N ALA A 932 20.37 -6.61 17.35
CA ALA A 932 21.13 -6.18 18.52
C ALA A 932 20.32 -6.42 19.79
N ALA A 933 20.99 -6.75 20.91
CA ALA A 933 20.32 -7.08 22.17
C ALA A 933 19.47 -5.91 22.73
N ASN A 934 19.80 -4.67 22.34
CA ASN A 934 19.12 -3.44 22.73
C ASN A 934 18.18 -2.87 21.65
N SER A 935 18.02 -3.53 20.49
CA SER A 935 17.14 -3.06 19.42
C SER A 935 16.10 -4.12 19.03
N PRO A 936 14.80 -3.76 18.93
CA PRO A 936 13.78 -4.66 18.41
C PRO A 936 13.73 -4.70 16.87
N SER A 937 14.66 -4.02 16.18
CA SER A 937 14.78 -4.03 14.73
C SER A 937 15.74 -5.14 14.26
N TRP A 938 15.75 -5.43 12.96
CA TRP A 938 16.66 -6.39 12.33
C TRP A 938 17.66 -5.66 11.44
N GLN A 939 18.79 -6.29 11.17
CA GLN A 939 19.78 -5.86 10.20
C GLN A 939 20.36 -7.06 9.45
N ASN A 940 20.90 -6.82 8.26
CA ASN A 940 21.58 -7.82 7.45
C ASN A 940 22.88 -7.22 6.90
N ASP A 941 24.01 -7.69 7.45
CA ASP A 941 25.32 -7.10 7.17
C ASP A 941 25.76 -7.35 5.72
N LEU A 942 25.37 -8.48 5.12
CA LEU A 942 25.71 -8.76 3.71
C LEU A 942 24.92 -7.87 2.75
N GLU A 943 23.65 -7.59 3.04
CA GLU A 943 22.89 -6.59 2.28
C GLU A 943 23.54 -5.21 2.38
N CYS A 944 23.97 -4.82 3.58
CA CYS A 944 24.70 -3.58 3.82
C CYS A 944 26.01 -3.48 3.03
N LEU A 945 26.83 -4.54 3.05
CA LEU A 945 28.10 -4.58 2.31
C LEU A 945 27.89 -4.51 0.80
N GLN A 946 26.91 -5.25 0.26
CA GLN A 946 26.62 -5.25 -1.17
C GLN A 946 26.19 -3.87 -1.69
N VAL A 947 25.40 -3.14 -0.90
CA VAL A 947 24.97 -1.77 -1.23
C VAL A 947 26.15 -0.80 -1.24
N THR A 948 27.06 -0.91 -0.26
CA THR A 948 28.08 0.12 0.02
C THR A 948 29.44 -0.12 -0.63
N ARG A 949 29.93 -1.35 -0.60
CA ARG A 949 31.30 -1.71 -1.00
C ARG A 949 31.35 -2.69 -2.17
N GLY A 950 30.23 -3.35 -2.48
CA GLY A 950 30.22 -4.50 -3.39
C GLY A 950 30.95 -5.69 -2.78
N SER A 951 31.07 -6.76 -3.55
CA SER A 951 31.84 -7.96 -3.19
C SER A 951 33.08 -8.07 -4.08
N MET A 952 33.95 -9.07 -3.85
CA MET A 952 35.05 -9.36 -4.79
C MET A 952 34.55 -9.78 -6.19
N VAL A 953 33.28 -10.15 -6.32
CA VAL A 953 32.68 -10.73 -7.54
C VAL A 953 31.70 -9.78 -8.21
N ASP A 954 31.03 -8.92 -7.44
CA ASP A 954 30.04 -7.96 -7.93
C ASP A 954 30.41 -6.53 -7.53
N PRO A 955 30.45 -5.56 -8.46
CA PRO A 955 30.74 -4.16 -8.14
C PRO A 955 29.69 -3.57 -7.18
N PRO A 956 30.04 -2.53 -6.40
CA PRO A 956 29.07 -1.83 -5.57
C PRO A 956 27.89 -1.31 -6.40
N LEU A 957 26.67 -1.45 -5.87
CA LEU A 957 25.45 -0.96 -6.52
C LEU A 957 25.36 0.58 -6.51
N LEU A 958 26.15 1.24 -5.67
CA LEU A 958 26.32 2.69 -5.67
C LEU A 958 27.18 3.13 -6.85
N LEU A 959 26.55 3.83 -7.79
CA LEU A 959 27.23 4.36 -8.95
C LEU A 959 28.04 5.62 -8.59
N PRO A 960 29.38 5.62 -8.77
CA PRO A 960 30.20 6.79 -8.48
C PRO A 960 29.84 8.02 -9.33
N SER A 961 29.17 7.81 -10.47
CA SER A 961 28.80 8.84 -11.44
C SER A 961 27.43 9.48 -11.21
N LEU A 962 26.60 8.95 -10.31
CA LEU A 962 25.31 9.55 -9.99
C LEU A 962 25.43 10.53 -8.82
N PRO A 963 24.75 11.69 -8.86
CA PRO A 963 24.66 12.56 -7.70
C PRO A 963 24.01 11.81 -6.54
N PHE A 964 24.55 11.94 -5.31
CA PHE A 964 23.94 11.37 -4.11
C PHE A 964 22.46 11.77 -3.95
N SER A 965 22.07 12.96 -4.41
CA SER A 965 20.68 13.43 -4.40
C SER A 965 19.73 12.65 -5.31
N SER A 966 20.25 11.86 -6.23
CA SER A 966 19.50 11.06 -7.21
C SER A 966 19.33 9.60 -6.79
N ALA A 967 19.93 9.19 -5.65
CA ALA A 967 19.81 7.86 -5.09
C ALA A 967 19.02 7.88 -3.76
N ALA A 968 18.21 6.86 -3.53
CA ALA A 968 17.48 6.69 -2.28
C ALA A 968 17.55 5.22 -1.82
N PHE A 969 17.82 5.02 -0.54
CA PHE A 969 17.81 3.71 0.10
C PHE A 969 16.56 3.57 0.94
N LEU A 970 15.82 2.49 0.71
CA LEU A 970 14.57 2.20 1.41
C LEU A 970 14.71 0.83 2.07
N ASN A 971 14.45 0.77 3.38
CA ASN A 971 14.35 -0.48 4.12
C ASN A 971 13.20 -0.39 5.12
N THR A 972 12.60 -1.52 5.44
CA THR A 972 11.54 -1.64 6.46
C THR A 972 12.10 -1.66 7.88
N CYS A 973 13.39 -2.00 8.04
CA CYS A 973 14.05 -2.10 9.34
C CYS A 973 14.87 -0.84 9.65
N ALA A 974 14.61 -0.24 10.82
CA ALA A 974 15.25 1.01 11.24
C ALA A 974 16.76 0.85 11.48
N GLN A 975 17.16 -0.27 12.08
CA GLN A 975 18.55 -0.58 12.35
C GLN A 975 19.35 -0.68 11.03
N GLN A 976 18.82 -1.37 10.01
CA GLN A 976 19.45 -1.40 8.69
C GLN A 976 19.69 0.00 8.09
N LEU A 977 18.70 0.91 8.20
CA LEU A 977 18.83 2.29 7.73
C LEU A 977 19.89 3.09 8.51
N PHE A 978 20.06 2.80 9.80
CA PHE A 978 21.05 3.46 10.66
C PHE A 978 22.48 3.07 10.29
N PHE A 979 22.72 1.81 9.92
CA PHE A 979 24.05 1.31 9.58
C PHE A 979 24.54 1.74 8.19
N TRP A 980 23.64 1.94 7.21
CA TRP A 980 24.05 2.33 5.85
C TRP A 980 24.92 3.62 5.81
N PRO A 981 24.53 4.76 6.41
CA PRO A 981 25.37 5.95 6.43
C PRO A 981 26.74 5.73 7.10
N GLN A 982 26.81 4.95 8.17
CA GLN A 982 28.07 4.66 8.87
C GLN A 982 29.05 3.86 8.00
N LEU A 983 28.52 2.92 7.21
CA LEU A 983 29.29 2.11 6.28
C LEU A 983 29.71 2.90 5.03
N LEU A 984 28.84 3.81 4.55
CA LEU A 984 29.10 4.71 3.42
C LEU A 984 30.15 5.77 3.74
N LEU A 985 30.14 6.31 4.96
CA LEU A 985 31.09 7.33 5.42
C LEU A 985 32.43 6.75 5.87
N GLY A 986 32.58 5.41 5.89
CA GLY A 986 33.84 4.71 6.10
C GLY A 986 34.59 5.14 7.36
N ALA A 987 34.21 4.59 8.52
CA ALA A 987 35.05 4.48 9.73
C ALA A 987 36.14 5.57 9.89
N ALA A 988 35.73 6.82 10.07
CA ALA A 988 36.53 7.84 10.75
C ALA A 988 35.59 8.69 11.62
N PRO A 989 35.71 8.66 12.95
CA PRO A 989 34.96 9.57 13.81
C PRO A 989 35.50 10.99 13.57
N GLY A 990 34.81 11.81 12.76
CA GLY A 990 35.15 13.23 12.62
C GLY A 990 34.98 13.92 11.26
N GLY A 991 34.36 13.32 10.25
CA GLY A 991 34.07 14.00 8.97
C GLY A 991 32.66 14.58 8.93
N ARG A 992 32.53 15.88 8.61
CA ARG A 992 31.28 16.67 8.59
C ARG A 992 30.21 16.21 7.60
#